data_AF-A0A9R0ZYH3-F1
#
_entry.id   AF-A0A9R0ZYH3-F1
#
_cell.length_a   1.000
_cell.length_b   1.000
_cell.length_c   1.000
_cell.angle_alpha   90.00
_cell.angle_beta   90.00
_cell.angle_gamma   90.00
#
_symmetry.space_group_name_H-M   'P 1'
#
loop_
_entity.id
_entity.type
_entity.pdbx_description
1 polymer ?
#
loop_
_entity_poly.entity_id
_entity_poly.type
_entity_poly.pdbx_seq_one_letter_code
_entity_poly.pdbx_strand_id
1 'polypeptide(L)'
;MLMVSGSLLLEEIVTAYEDYGIDAILEASQVCFRESRELKQAGSADWWRLHEASLFALGSLSEHLCEAQDSGYNVRDLLEQMVTDIVGTGVHQYPFLHARAFSVVAKFSSLISKGICEQYLCNAAHAIASDVPPPVKVGACRALAELLSESNQSSMPNIMGILSSLVDLLRQASDETLHLVLETLQSAIKSGGEQSTSIELVISPIILDVWAQHIADPFISIDAVEVLEAIKNAPGCLEPLVSRILPTIGTILSKSKIQPDGLVAGSLDLLTMILKNAPAAVVKAVFDTCFTSTIQIVLESDDHGEMQNATECLAAFISGGRQELFVWGGESTLKMLLSAASRLLNPELESSVSLFVGSYILQLILHIPSHLSPHIPELIAAIVRRMQTSDIAGLKSSLVVIIARLVHLSAPNVDQFINLLLAIPAQGYGNSLAYIMSEWSQLQGEIQGAYQIKVTTTALALLISTRHPELSRIEVNGHLVKTSAGITTRSKARVTPDNWTKIPLPSKIFALLADTLAEIQEQVGDDADNIDEEDSDWEEVQNGDATPHDIVYSASVPSNANPSVEHLNAMAKVFDEDEDDSYDDDLAKADSLNEVKLLDFLTNTFVNLWDSDRPLFEYLCQGLTNPQRVAVQKVLRK
;
A
#
# COMPACT_ATOMS: atom_id res chain seq x y z
N MET A 1 15.81 4.91 27.94
CA MET A 1 17.12 4.89 27.23
C MET A 1 17.88 3.61 27.53
N LEU A 2 18.34 3.33 28.75
CA LEU A 2 19.09 2.09 29.05
C LEU A 2 18.32 0.78 28.76
N MET A 3 17.01 0.73 29.03
CA MET A 3 16.19 -0.46 28.74
C MET A 3 16.09 -0.76 27.24
N VAL A 4 15.88 0.27 26.42
CA VAL A 4 15.83 0.17 24.95
C VAL A 4 17.20 -0.17 24.37
N SER A 5 18.27 0.45 24.87
CA SER A 5 19.63 0.06 24.48
C SER A 5 19.97 -1.38 24.88
N GLY A 6 19.35 -1.87 25.96
CA GLY A 6 19.46 -3.26 26.39
C GLY A 6 18.80 -4.23 25.41
N SER A 7 17.57 -3.96 24.95
CA SER A 7 16.90 -4.82 23.97
C SER A 7 17.65 -4.86 22.64
N LEU A 8 18.11 -3.71 22.14
CA LEU A 8 18.92 -3.65 20.91
C LEU A 8 20.22 -4.45 21.04
N LEU A 9 20.87 -4.43 22.21
CA LEU A 9 22.06 -5.24 22.42
C LEU A 9 21.74 -6.74 22.45
N LEU A 10 20.56 -7.13 22.95
CA LEU A 10 20.14 -8.53 22.92
C LEU A 10 19.89 -9.00 21.48
N GLU A 11 19.23 -8.18 20.67
CA GLU A 11 19.01 -8.44 19.24
C GLU A 11 20.35 -8.60 18.52
N GLU A 12 21.30 -7.68 18.70
CA GLU A 12 22.65 -7.78 18.13
C GLU A 12 23.41 -9.04 18.57
N ILE A 13 23.20 -9.51 19.80
CA ILE A 13 23.82 -10.76 20.27
C ILE A 13 23.22 -11.96 19.54
N VAL A 14 21.90 -12.01 19.35
CA VAL A 14 21.25 -13.09 18.59
C VAL A 14 21.69 -13.05 17.14
N THR A 15 21.70 -11.89 16.51
CA THR A 15 22.11 -11.74 15.10
C THR A 15 23.58 -12.09 14.88
N ALA A 16 24.48 -11.68 15.78
CA ALA A 16 25.91 -11.92 15.62
C ALA A 16 26.37 -13.34 15.99
N TYR A 17 25.63 -14.03 16.86
CA TYR A 17 26.04 -15.33 17.41
C TYR A 17 25.00 -16.44 17.21
N GLU A 18 23.90 -16.17 16.50
CA GLU A 18 22.85 -17.11 16.10
C GLU A 18 22.40 -18.00 17.29
N ASP A 19 22.43 -19.32 17.13
CA ASP A 19 22.08 -20.32 18.13
C ASP A 19 22.72 -20.06 19.51
N TYR A 20 23.99 -19.66 19.55
CA TYR A 20 24.69 -19.40 20.81
C TYR A 20 24.12 -18.17 21.53
N GLY A 21 23.70 -17.14 20.77
CA GLY A 21 23.02 -15.98 21.32
C GLY A 21 21.67 -16.36 21.93
N ILE A 22 20.89 -17.17 21.22
CA ILE A 22 19.58 -17.67 21.65
C ILE A 22 19.71 -18.51 22.93
N ASP A 23 20.63 -19.48 22.95
CA ASP A 23 20.93 -20.33 24.11
C ASP A 23 21.26 -19.49 25.35
N ALA A 24 22.18 -18.53 25.20
CA ALA A 24 22.63 -17.69 26.31
C ALA A 24 21.48 -16.86 26.89
N ILE A 25 20.59 -16.33 26.06
CA ILE A 25 19.46 -15.51 26.48
C ILE A 25 18.37 -16.35 27.15
N LEU A 26 18.09 -17.54 26.63
CA LEU A 26 17.15 -18.47 27.26
C LEU A 26 17.67 -18.95 28.62
N GLU A 27 18.96 -19.32 28.72
CA GLU A 27 19.58 -19.70 30.00
C GLU A 27 19.52 -18.54 31.01
N ALA A 28 19.92 -17.34 30.59
CA ALA A 28 19.87 -16.15 31.44
C ALA A 28 18.44 -15.83 31.91
N SER A 29 17.45 -15.96 31.03
CA SER A 29 16.04 -15.74 31.37
C SER A 29 15.52 -16.77 32.37
N GLN A 30 15.94 -18.04 32.25
CA GLN A 30 15.60 -19.09 33.22
C GLN A 30 16.24 -18.84 34.60
N VAL A 31 17.49 -18.37 34.64
CA VAL A 31 18.17 -18.00 35.89
C VAL A 31 17.45 -16.84 36.56
N CYS A 32 17.21 -15.75 35.83
CA CYS A 32 16.50 -14.58 36.31
C CYS A 32 15.09 -14.93 36.82
N PHE A 33 14.36 -15.79 36.10
CA PHE A 33 13.04 -16.25 36.52
C PHE A 33 13.07 -17.05 37.84
N ARG A 34 14.08 -17.91 38.01
CA ARG A 34 14.27 -18.68 39.25
C ARG A 34 14.58 -17.78 40.44
N GLU A 35 15.51 -16.84 40.28
CA GLU A 35 15.84 -15.85 41.30
C GLU A 35 14.63 -14.99 41.67
N SER A 36 13.82 -14.61 40.68
CA SER A 36 12.56 -13.89 40.92
C SER A 36 11.61 -14.68 41.83
N ARG A 37 11.45 -15.99 41.60
CA ARG A 37 10.62 -16.86 42.45
C ARG A 37 11.17 -16.99 43.88
N GLU A 38 12.49 -17.08 44.04
CA GLU A 38 13.13 -17.11 45.37
C GLU A 38 12.89 -15.80 46.13
N LEU A 39 13.03 -14.66 45.45
CA LEU A 39 12.72 -13.34 46.02
C LEU A 39 11.24 -13.21 46.40
N LYS A 40 10.33 -13.74 45.58
CA LYS A 40 8.88 -13.78 45.86
C LYS A 40 8.59 -14.58 47.12
N GLN A 41 9.19 -15.77 47.26
CA GLN A 41 9.06 -16.62 48.45
C GLN A 41 9.66 -15.97 49.71
N ALA A 42 10.76 -15.23 49.56
CA ALA A 42 11.37 -14.46 50.64
C ALA A 42 10.57 -13.20 51.03
N GLY A 43 9.48 -12.86 50.31
CA GLY A 43 8.66 -11.69 50.58
C GLY A 43 9.29 -10.37 50.16
N SER A 44 10.26 -10.39 49.25
CA SER A 44 10.88 -9.17 48.70
C SER A 44 9.86 -8.33 47.95
N ALA A 45 9.90 -7.01 48.09
CA ALA A 45 8.99 -6.11 47.34
C ALA A 45 9.35 -6.00 45.84
N ASP A 46 10.59 -6.33 45.46
CA ASP A 46 11.14 -6.11 44.12
C ASP A 46 11.19 -7.39 43.26
N TRP A 47 10.66 -8.52 43.74
CA TRP A 47 10.69 -9.82 43.04
C TRP A 47 10.19 -9.74 41.59
N TRP A 48 9.16 -8.91 41.36
CA TRP A 48 8.47 -8.75 40.08
C TRP A 48 9.31 -8.09 39.00
N ARG A 49 10.33 -7.29 39.37
CA ARG A 49 11.16 -6.56 38.40
C ARG A 49 12.01 -7.49 37.56
N LEU A 50 12.57 -8.52 38.19
CA LEU A 50 13.39 -9.51 37.50
C LEU A 50 12.52 -10.40 36.60
N HIS A 51 11.29 -10.68 37.02
CA HIS A 51 10.31 -11.37 36.19
C HIS A 51 9.92 -10.53 34.97
N GLU A 52 9.55 -9.26 35.18
CA GLU A 52 9.19 -8.34 34.10
C GLU A 52 10.36 -8.15 33.12
N ALA A 53 11.59 -7.98 33.62
CA ALA A 53 12.77 -7.84 32.78
C ALA A 53 13.06 -9.10 31.94
N SER A 54 12.82 -10.29 32.50
CA SER A 54 12.97 -11.56 31.76
C SER A 54 11.92 -11.66 30.65
N LEU A 55 10.67 -11.32 30.94
CA LEU A 55 9.61 -11.26 29.94
C LEU A 55 9.86 -10.19 28.87
N PHE A 56 10.41 -9.04 29.27
CA PHE A 56 10.79 -7.99 28.33
C PHE A 56 11.91 -8.45 27.39
N ALA A 57 12.96 -9.07 27.92
CA ALA A 57 14.07 -9.60 27.12
C ALA A 57 13.58 -10.63 26.08
N LEU A 58 12.77 -11.60 26.51
CA LEU A 58 12.19 -12.59 25.60
C LEU A 58 11.23 -11.93 24.59
N GLY A 59 10.36 -11.04 25.05
CA GLY A 59 9.42 -10.33 24.18
C GLY A 59 10.05 -9.35 23.19
N SER A 60 11.29 -8.90 23.42
CA SER A 60 12.06 -8.13 22.43
C SER A 60 12.60 -8.99 21.29
N LEU A 61 12.73 -10.30 21.50
CA LEU A 61 13.31 -11.25 20.54
C LEU A 61 12.25 -12.21 19.99
N SER A 62 10.99 -11.77 19.90
CA SER A 62 9.88 -12.66 19.60
C SER A 62 10.03 -13.38 18.26
N GLU A 63 10.46 -12.68 17.22
CA GLU A 63 10.68 -13.23 15.87
C GLU A 63 11.71 -14.38 15.90
N HIS A 64 12.94 -14.10 16.35
CA HIS A 64 14.00 -15.10 16.47
C HIS A 64 13.61 -16.29 17.38
N LEU A 65 12.89 -16.04 18.46
CA LEU A 65 12.48 -17.08 19.40
C LEU A 65 11.33 -17.95 18.88
N CYS A 66 10.47 -17.40 18.01
CA CYS A 66 9.47 -18.18 17.29
C CYS A 66 10.15 -19.19 16.34
N GLU A 67 11.13 -18.75 15.54
CA GLU A 67 11.89 -19.62 14.64
C GLU A 67 12.71 -20.68 15.41
N ALA A 68 13.31 -20.28 16.52
CA ALA A 68 14.06 -21.20 17.38
C ALA A 68 13.17 -22.33 17.94
N GLN A 69 11.90 -22.06 18.22
CA GLN A 69 10.99 -23.09 18.74
C GLN A 69 10.86 -24.27 17.76
N ASP A 70 10.86 -24.01 16.46
CA ASP A 70 10.79 -25.05 15.41
C ASP A 70 12.10 -25.83 15.29
N SER A 71 13.22 -25.20 15.69
CA SER A 71 14.55 -25.82 15.77
C SER A 71 14.76 -26.66 17.04
N GLY A 72 13.73 -26.83 17.87
CA GLY A 72 13.72 -27.74 19.03
C GLY A 72 14.03 -27.09 20.38
N TYR A 73 14.11 -25.75 20.44
CA TYR A 73 14.26 -25.02 21.70
C TYR A 73 12.98 -25.10 22.55
N ASN A 74 13.10 -24.94 23.87
CA ASN A 74 11.95 -24.95 24.79
C ASN A 74 11.53 -23.54 25.22
N VAL A 75 11.17 -22.70 24.24
CA VAL A 75 10.70 -21.33 24.46
C VAL A 75 9.29 -21.35 25.05
N ARG A 76 8.43 -22.20 24.48
CA ARG A 76 7.02 -22.34 24.87
C ARG A 76 6.83 -22.65 26.36
N ASP A 77 7.44 -23.71 26.90
CA ASP A 77 7.19 -24.09 28.30
C ASP A 77 7.70 -23.03 29.28
N LEU A 78 8.80 -22.34 28.95
CA LEU A 78 9.34 -21.25 29.76
C LEU A 78 8.33 -20.10 29.84
N LEU A 79 7.85 -19.62 28.69
CA LEU A 79 6.86 -18.55 28.61
C LEU A 79 5.58 -18.90 29.35
N GLU A 80 5.02 -20.10 29.11
CA GLU A 80 3.80 -20.57 29.77
C GLU A 80 3.95 -20.61 31.29
N GLN A 81 5.10 -21.04 31.82
CA GLN A 81 5.38 -21.04 33.25
C GLN A 81 5.49 -19.63 33.84
N MET A 82 6.12 -18.70 33.11
CA MET A 82 6.30 -17.32 33.53
C MET A 82 4.94 -16.61 33.61
N VAL A 83 4.14 -16.68 32.55
CA VAL A 83 2.82 -16.02 32.51
C VAL A 83 1.86 -16.62 33.54
N THR A 84 1.88 -17.94 33.73
CA THR A 84 1.05 -18.61 34.75
C THR A 84 1.41 -18.17 36.18
N ASP A 85 2.68 -17.89 36.48
CA ASP A 85 3.12 -17.45 37.81
C ASP A 85 2.63 -16.02 38.18
N ILE A 86 2.21 -15.25 37.17
CA ILE A 86 1.62 -13.90 37.31
C ILE A 86 0.11 -14.01 37.62
N VAL A 87 -0.55 -15.09 37.22
CA VAL A 87 -1.98 -15.28 37.48
C VAL A 87 -2.23 -15.29 39.00
N GLY A 88 -3.12 -14.42 39.45
CA GLY A 88 -3.45 -14.27 40.88
C GLY A 88 -2.56 -13.31 41.68
N THR A 89 -1.56 -12.68 41.06
CA THR A 89 -0.84 -11.57 41.70
C THR A 89 -1.65 -10.27 41.69
N GLY A 90 -1.35 -9.35 42.61
CA GLY A 90 -2.10 -8.10 42.75
C GLY A 90 -1.87 -7.13 41.59
N VAL A 91 -2.86 -6.96 40.71
CA VAL A 91 -2.80 -6.07 39.54
C VAL A 91 -2.45 -4.62 39.90
N HIS A 92 -3.00 -4.11 41.02
CA HIS A 92 -2.67 -2.76 41.52
C HIS A 92 -1.27 -2.66 42.11
N GLN A 93 -0.71 -3.78 42.60
CA GLN A 93 0.60 -3.81 43.22
C GLN A 93 1.70 -3.94 42.16
N TYR A 94 1.44 -4.67 41.07
CA TYR A 94 2.42 -4.99 40.03
C TYR A 94 1.91 -4.68 38.61
N PRO A 95 1.46 -3.45 38.31
CA PRO A 95 0.80 -3.13 37.05
C PRO A 95 1.66 -3.37 35.81
N PHE A 96 2.96 -3.07 35.88
CA PHE A 96 3.88 -3.25 34.75
C PHE A 96 4.16 -4.73 34.45
N LEU A 97 4.16 -5.59 35.47
CA LEU A 97 4.31 -7.04 35.28
C LEU A 97 3.09 -7.62 34.55
N HIS A 98 1.88 -7.21 34.94
CA HIS A 98 0.64 -7.62 34.27
C HIS A 98 0.55 -7.07 32.83
N ALA A 99 0.92 -5.80 32.62
CA ALA A 99 0.99 -5.21 31.29
C ALA A 99 1.98 -5.96 30.38
N ARG A 100 3.15 -6.32 30.91
CA ARG A 100 4.15 -7.10 30.21
C ARG A 100 3.65 -8.50 29.86
N ALA A 101 2.95 -9.16 30.77
CA ALA A 101 2.37 -10.48 30.52
C ALA A 101 1.38 -10.46 29.35
N PHE A 102 0.51 -9.45 29.28
CA PHE A 102 -0.37 -9.26 28.12
C PHE A 102 0.42 -9.12 26.81
N SER A 103 1.42 -8.23 26.81
CA SER A 103 2.26 -8.00 25.62
C SER A 103 3.02 -9.24 25.16
N VAL A 104 3.55 -10.05 26.07
CA VAL A 104 4.27 -11.28 25.72
C VAL A 104 3.33 -12.35 25.21
N VAL A 105 2.16 -12.54 25.82
CA VAL A 105 1.19 -13.52 25.32
C VAL A 105 0.70 -13.16 23.91
N ALA A 106 0.49 -11.87 23.64
CA ALA A 106 0.16 -11.38 22.30
C ALA A 106 1.27 -11.71 21.29
N LYS A 107 2.52 -11.33 21.57
CA LYS A 107 3.66 -11.56 20.66
C LYS A 107 3.99 -13.02 20.38
N PHE A 108 3.65 -13.93 21.29
CA PHE A 108 3.94 -15.36 21.19
C PHE A 108 2.64 -16.18 21.06
N SER A 109 1.58 -15.58 20.55
CA SER A 109 0.26 -16.20 20.36
C SER A 109 0.32 -17.48 19.53
N SER A 110 1.20 -17.51 18.52
CA SER A 110 1.48 -18.65 17.64
C SER A 110 2.19 -19.82 18.35
N LEU A 111 2.99 -19.54 19.39
CA LEU A 111 3.74 -20.55 20.15
C LEU A 111 3.00 -21.06 21.40
N ILE A 112 2.37 -20.14 22.13
CA ILE A 112 1.71 -20.43 23.41
C ILE A 112 0.44 -21.25 23.18
N SER A 113 0.06 -22.10 24.14
CA SER A 113 -1.19 -22.86 24.03
C SER A 113 -2.40 -21.95 23.90
N LYS A 114 -3.33 -22.37 23.01
CA LYS A 114 -4.64 -21.73 22.84
C LYS A 114 -5.38 -21.50 24.16
N GLY A 115 -5.27 -22.41 25.12
CA GLY A 115 -5.92 -22.26 26.44
C GLY A 115 -5.39 -21.06 27.25
N ILE A 116 -4.08 -20.78 27.18
CA ILE A 116 -3.49 -19.60 27.81
C ILE A 116 -3.87 -18.33 27.04
N CYS A 117 -3.83 -18.37 25.69
CA CYS A 117 -4.26 -17.25 24.86
C CYS A 117 -5.73 -16.86 25.16
N GLU A 118 -6.64 -17.85 25.20
CA GLU A 118 -8.06 -17.66 25.56
C GLU A 118 -8.23 -17.09 26.99
N GLN A 119 -7.44 -17.58 27.95
CA GLN A 119 -7.47 -17.05 29.32
C GLN A 119 -7.01 -15.59 29.37
N TYR A 120 -5.92 -15.25 28.69
CA TYR A 120 -5.39 -13.88 28.63
C TYR A 120 -6.31 -12.96 27.84
N LEU A 121 -6.96 -13.44 26.79
CA LEU A 121 -7.99 -12.71 26.06
C LEU A 121 -9.17 -12.34 26.98
N CYS A 122 -9.65 -13.28 27.80
CA CYS A 122 -10.69 -13.01 28.80
C CYS A 122 -10.21 -12.03 29.90
N ASN A 123 -8.97 -12.18 30.37
CA ASN A 123 -8.38 -11.28 31.35
C ASN A 123 -8.23 -9.86 30.80
N ALA A 124 -7.87 -9.72 29.52
CA ALA A 124 -7.72 -8.44 28.85
C ALA A 124 -9.08 -7.73 28.72
N ALA A 125 -10.10 -8.46 28.28
CA ALA A 125 -11.48 -7.97 28.23
C ALA A 125 -11.99 -7.50 29.61
N HIS A 126 -11.66 -8.23 30.67
CA HIS A 126 -12.00 -7.82 32.04
C HIS A 126 -11.20 -6.60 32.51
N ALA A 127 -9.91 -6.52 32.16
CA ALA A 127 -9.02 -5.43 32.56
C ALA A 127 -9.46 -4.09 31.97
N ILE A 128 -9.85 -4.04 30.70
CA ILE A 128 -10.32 -2.79 30.07
C ILE A 128 -11.64 -2.28 30.69
N ALA A 129 -12.50 -3.19 31.15
CA ALA A 129 -13.78 -2.90 31.79
C ALA A 129 -13.65 -2.49 33.27
N SER A 130 -12.48 -2.71 33.88
CA SER A 130 -12.27 -2.57 35.32
C SER A 130 -11.49 -1.30 35.69
N ASP A 131 -11.56 -0.91 36.95
CA ASP A 131 -10.73 0.16 37.52
C ASP A 131 -9.33 -0.37 37.84
N VAL A 132 -8.53 -0.64 36.79
CA VAL A 132 -7.12 -1.06 36.90
C VAL A 132 -6.18 0.05 36.45
N PRO A 133 -4.90 0.04 36.89
CA PRO A 133 -3.94 1.07 36.50
C PRO A 133 -3.75 1.20 34.98
N PRO A 134 -3.49 2.41 34.44
CA PRO A 134 -3.37 2.62 32.99
C PRO A 134 -2.40 1.69 32.25
N PRO A 135 -1.21 1.31 32.78
CA PRO A 135 -0.33 0.37 32.09
C PRO A 135 -0.99 -0.98 31.80
N VAL A 136 -1.84 -1.45 32.71
CA VAL A 136 -2.55 -2.73 32.56
C VAL A 136 -3.60 -2.62 31.46
N LYS A 137 -4.29 -1.48 31.36
CA LYS A 137 -5.26 -1.22 30.28
C LYS A 137 -4.56 -1.15 28.92
N VAL A 138 -3.42 -0.47 28.83
CA VAL A 138 -2.59 -0.42 27.61
C VAL A 138 -2.14 -1.80 27.19
N GLY A 139 -1.60 -2.60 28.13
CA GLY A 139 -1.22 -3.99 27.84
C GLY A 139 -2.41 -4.84 27.40
N ALA A 140 -3.57 -4.68 28.05
CA ALA A 140 -4.79 -5.38 27.69
C ALA A 140 -5.32 -4.99 26.30
N CYS A 141 -5.29 -3.70 25.92
CA CYS A 141 -5.65 -3.26 24.57
C CYS A 141 -4.74 -3.89 23.52
N ARG A 142 -3.41 -3.85 23.70
CA ARG A 142 -2.46 -4.52 22.79
C ARG A 142 -2.74 -6.02 22.65
N ALA A 143 -3.03 -6.69 23.76
CA ALA A 143 -3.39 -8.11 23.71
C ALA A 143 -4.73 -8.37 23.02
N LEU A 144 -5.70 -7.47 23.14
CA LEU A 144 -6.98 -7.59 22.43
C LEU A 144 -6.81 -7.36 20.92
N ALA A 145 -6.02 -6.34 20.51
CA ALA A 145 -5.76 -6.06 19.11
C ALA A 145 -5.20 -7.30 18.38
N GLU A 146 -4.22 -7.97 19.01
CA GLU A 146 -3.59 -9.16 18.45
C GLU A 146 -4.47 -10.43 18.58
N LEU A 147 -4.88 -10.77 19.80
CA LEU A 147 -5.47 -12.09 20.09
C LEU A 147 -6.90 -12.22 19.57
N LEU A 148 -7.63 -11.12 19.34
CA LEU A 148 -8.97 -11.18 18.73
C LEU A 148 -8.86 -11.64 17.28
N SER A 149 -7.87 -11.15 16.53
CA SER A 149 -7.67 -11.44 15.12
C SER A 149 -7.35 -12.92 14.84
N GLU A 150 -6.65 -13.59 15.75
CA GLU A 150 -6.27 -15.01 15.61
C GLU A 150 -7.29 -16.02 16.15
N SER A 151 -8.31 -15.54 16.86
CA SER A 151 -9.18 -16.40 17.65
C SER A 151 -10.29 -17.08 16.85
N ASN A 152 -10.54 -18.36 17.14
CA ASN A 152 -11.68 -19.08 16.59
C ASN A 152 -12.98 -18.59 17.25
N GLN A 153 -14.02 -18.32 16.45
CA GLN A 153 -15.32 -17.77 16.89
C GLN A 153 -16.00 -18.53 18.06
N SER A 154 -15.63 -19.79 18.32
CA SER A 154 -16.23 -20.63 19.36
C SER A 154 -15.80 -20.32 20.80
N SER A 155 -14.67 -19.64 21.02
CA SER A 155 -14.10 -19.38 22.35
C SER A 155 -14.08 -17.89 22.73
N MET A 156 -14.83 -17.06 22.00
CA MET A 156 -14.73 -15.61 22.12
C MET A 156 -15.32 -15.06 23.42
N PRO A 157 -14.63 -14.13 24.11
CA PRO A 157 -15.24 -13.34 25.17
C PRO A 157 -16.41 -12.52 24.61
N ASN A 158 -17.24 -11.97 25.51
CA ASN A 158 -18.38 -11.14 25.13
C ASN A 158 -17.92 -9.87 24.37
N ILE A 159 -17.91 -9.93 23.04
CA ILE A 159 -17.50 -8.85 22.14
C ILE A 159 -18.25 -7.56 22.44
N MET A 160 -19.55 -7.63 22.71
CA MET A 160 -20.34 -6.44 23.05
C MET A 160 -19.86 -5.76 24.33
N GLY A 161 -19.38 -6.54 25.30
CA GLY A 161 -18.77 -6.01 26.52
C GLY A 161 -17.41 -5.34 26.26
N ILE A 162 -16.60 -5.93 25.37
CA ILE A 162 -15.32 -5.35 24.94
C ILE A 162 -15.56 -4.02 24.24
N LEU A 163 -16.43 -4.00 23.23
CA LEU A 163 -16.73 -2.81 22.45
C LEU A 163 -17.28 -1.67 23.33
N SER A 164 -18.19 -1.97 24.27
CA SER A 164 -18.66 -0.98 25.23
C SER A 164 -17.53 -0.40 26.08
N SER A 165 -16.60 -1.25 26.52
CA SER A 165 -15.48 -0.83 27.36
C SER A 165 -14.47 0.01 26.58
N LEU A 166 -14.21 -0.34 25.32
CA LEU A 166 -13.35 0.44 24.42
C LEU A 166 -13.95 1.81 24.10
N VAL A 167 -15.26 1.91 23.91
CA VAL A 167 -15.95 3.21 23.75
C VAL A 167 -15.77 4.10 24.98
N ASP A 168 -15.83 3.53 26.19
CA ASP A 168 -15.59 4.29 27.42
C ASP A 168 -14.12 4.70 27.58
N LEU A 169 -13.17 3.89 27.11
CA LEU A 169 -11.75 4.23 27.06
C LEU A 169 -11.44 5.29 26.01
N LEU A 170 -12.09 5.25 24.85
CA LEU A 170 -11.91 6.23 23.78
C LEU A 170 -12.17 7.66 24.27
N ARG A 171 -13.16 7.83 25.17
CA ARG A 171 -13.48 9.13 25.80
C ARG A 171 -12.42 9.63 26.79
N GLN A 172 -11.51 8.76 27.22
CA GLN A 172 -10.46 9.04 28.20
C GLN A 172 -9.07 9.07 27.56
N ALA A 173 -8.93 8.51 26.36
CA ALA A 173 -7.67 8.41 25.64
C ALA A 173 -7.29 9.76 25.00
N SER A 174 -5.99 9.99 24.86
CA SER A 174 -5.40 11.10 24.12
C SER A 174 -4.14 10.63 23.39
N ASP A 175 -3.79 11.32 22.30
CA ASP A 175 -2.53 11.16 21.57
C ASP A 175 -2.21 9.68 21.27
N GLU A 176 -1.09 9.14 21.75
CA GLU A 176 -0.66 7.76 21.49
C GLU A 176 -1.62 6.69 22.03
N THR A 177 -2.36 7.00 23.10
CA THR A 177 -3.35 6.06 23.65
C THR A 177 -4.62 6.01 22.82
N LEU A 178 -4.91 7.05 22.03
CA LEU A 178 -6.06 7.10 21.14
C LEU A 178 -5.87 6.13 19.97
N HIS A 179 -4.70 6.15 19.33
CA HIS A 179 -4.31 5.19 18.29
C HIS A 179 -4.54 3.74 18.71
N LEU A 180 -3.97 3.36 19.86
CA LEU A 180 -4.11 2.00 20.39
C LEU A 180 -5.57 1.60 20.64
N VAL A 181 -6.41 2.53 21.13
CA VAL A 181 -7.83 2.24 21.38
C VAL A 181 -8.60 2.09 20.06
N LEU A 182 -8.29 2.90 19.04
CA LEU A 182 -8.89 2.79 17.71
C LEU A 182 -8.49 1.48 17.02
N GLU A 183 -7.21 1.11 17.04
CA GLU A 183 -6.69 -0.17 16.54
C GLU A 183 -7.36 -1.38 17.23
N THR A 184 -7.46 -1.32 18.56
CA THR A 184 -8.14 -2.38 19.33
C THR A 184 -9.63 -2.45 18.98
N LEU A 185 -10.28 -1.31 18.75
CA LEU A 185 -11.67 -1.24 18.35
C LEU A 185 -11.89 -1.83 16.95
N GLN A 186 -11.00 -1.53 16.01
CA GLN A 186 -10.99 -2.08 14.66
C GLN A 186 -10.93 -3.62 14.70
N SER A 187 -9.98 -4.17 15.46
CA SER A 187 -9.81 -5.63 15.65
C SER A 187 -11.03 -6.28 16.30
N ALA A 188 -11.64 -5.62 17.29
CA ALA A 188 -12.86 -6.10 17.94
C ALA A 188 -14.09 -6.09 17.02
N ILE A 189 -14.20 -5.11 16.11
CA ILE A 189 -15.28 -5.03 15.12
C ILE A 189 -15.14 -6.12 14.06
N LYS A 190 -13.92 -6.33 13.53
CA LYS A 190 -13.59 -7.41 12.58
C LYS A 190 -13.96 -8.78 13.16
N SER A 191 -13.75 -8.96 14.47
CA SER A 191 -14.05 -10.21 15.19
C SER A 191 -15.53 -10.40 15.59
N GLY A 192 -16.36 -9.34 15.53
CA GLY A 192 -17.73 -9.36 16.06
C GLY A 192 -18.78 -10.05 15.20
N GLY A 193 -18.48 -10.36 13.93
CA GLY A 193 -19.39 -11.07 13.02
C GLY A 193 -20.79 -10.46 12.95
N GLU A 194 -21.85 -11.29 13.02
CA GLU A 194 -23.25 -10.83 12.97
C GLU A 194 -23.68 -9.97 14.18
N GLN A 195 -22.91 -9.99 15.28
CA GLN A 195 -23.24 -9.16 16.46
C GLN A 195 -22.90 -7.68 16.22
N SER A 196 -22.05 -7.39 15.24
CA SER A 196 -21.61 -6.04 14.87
C SER A 196 -22.73 -5.13 14.33
N THR A 197 -23.84 -5.68 13.81
CA THR A 197 -24.95 -4.82 13.34
C THR A 197 -25.58 -3.99 14.47
N SER A 198 -25.61 -4.53 15.70
CA SER A 198 -26.22 -3.84 16.85
C SER A 198 -25.33 -2.72 17.40
N ILE A 199 -24.01 -2.78 17.13
CA ILE A 199 -23.04 -1.84 17.69
C ILE A 199 -22.74 -0.67 16.74
N GLU A 200 -22.99 -0.81 15.43
CA GLU A 200 -22.90 0.29 14.46
C GLU A 200 -23.60 1.54 14.97
N LEU A 201 -24.84 1.40 15.47
CA LEU A 201 -25.66 2.51 15.94
C LEU A 201 -25.03 3.31 17.09
N VAL A 202 -24.14 2.68 17.85
CA VAL A 202 -23.46 3.27 19.01
C VAL A 202 -22.06 3.75 18.65
N ILE A 203 -21.30 2.95 17.91
CA ILE A 203 -19.90 3.24 17.60
C ILE A 203 -19.77 4.28 16.49
N SER A 204 -20.48 4.12 15.36
CA SER A 204 -20.28 5.00 14.20
C SER A 204 -20.41 6.49 14.53
N PRO A 205 -21.42 6.95 15.32
CA PRO A 205 -21.49 8.36 15.71
C PRO A 205 -20.26 8.83 16.49
N ILE A 206 -19.75 7.99 17.39
CA ILE A 206 -18.61 8.33 18.25
C ILE A 206 -17.34 8.43 17.42
N ILE A 207 -17.13 7.50 16.48
CA ILE A 207 -15.95 7.50 15.62
C ILE A 207 -15.99 8.64 14.61
N LEU A 208 -17.17 8.97 14.07
CA LEU A 208 -17.35 10.16 13.24
C LEU A 208 -17.04 11.45 14.02
N ASP A 209 -17.43 11.52 15.30
CA ASP A 209 -17.11 12.66 16.16
C ASP A 209 -15.60 12.75 16.45
N VAL A 210 -14.92 11.61 16.69
CA VAL A 210 -13.45 11.55 16.85
C VAL A 210 -12.75 12.00 15.57
N TRP A 211 -13.12 11.43 14.43
CA TRP A 211 -12.60 11.81 13.13
C TRP A 211 -12.76 13.32 12.86
N ALA A 212 -13.96 13.88 13.08
CA ALA A 212 -14.21 15.29 12.85
C ALA A 212 -13.41 16.21 13.80
N GLN A 213 -13.14 15.77 15.04
CA GLN A 213 -12.33 16.52 16.00
C GLN A 213 -10.83 16.49 15.68
N HIS A 214 -10.38 15.42 15.03
CA HIS A 214 -8.96 15.14 14.75
C HIS A 214 -8.62 15.22 13.26
N ILE A 215 -9.44 15.86 12.43
CA ILE A 215 -9.25 15.91 10.97
C ILE A 215 -7.94 16.58 10.52
N ALA A 216 -7.35 17.43 11.37
CA ALA A 216 -6.06 18.05 11.13
C ALA A 216 -4.86 17.17 11.53
N ASP A 217 -5.12 16.06 12.25
CA ASP A 217 -4.13 15.05 12.60
C ASP A 217 -4.26 13.88 11.61
N PRO A 218 -3.33 13.74 10.65
CA PRO A 218 -3.44 12.72 9.61
C PRO A 218 -3.44 11.30 10.19
N PHE A 219 -2.73 11.05 11.28
CA PHE A 219 -2.61 9.70 11.85
C PHE A 219 -3.91 9.29 12.54
N ILE A 220 -4.46 10.15 13.41
CA ILE A 220 -5.72 9.83 14.12
C ILE A 220 -6.89 9.79 13.13
N SER A 221 -6.87 10.66 12.13
CA SER A 221 -7.90 10.67 11.08
C SER A 221 -7.92 9.35 10.31
N ILE A 222 -6.76 8.81 9.93
CA ILE A 222 -6.65 7.51 9.23
C ILE A 222 -7.18 6.38 10.12
N ASP A 223 -6.73 6.26 11.37
CA ASP A 223 -7.21 5.24 12.30
C ASP A 223 -8.74 5.27 12.47
N ALA A 224 -9.32 6.48 12.54
CA ALA A 224 -10.77 6.63 12.66
C ALA A 224 -11.49 6.18 11.38
N VAL A 225 -10.95 6.49 10.20
CA VAL A 225 -11.48 6.01 8.90
C VAL A 225 -11.38 4.49 8.80
N GLU A 226 -10.27 3.90 9.23
CA GLU A 226 -10.06 2.46 9.27
C GLU A 226 -11.05 1.72 10.18
N VAL A 227 -11.39 2.31 11.33
CA VAL A 227 -12.47 1.79 12.19
C VAL A 227 -13.81 1.86 11.45
N LEU A 228 -14.12 2.96 10.75
CA LEU A 228 -15.35 3.08 9.95
C LEU A 228 -15.36 2.08 8.79
N GLU A 229 -14.22 1.76 8.20
CA GLU A 229 -14.09 0.73 7.16
C GLU A 229 -14.29 -0.68 7.74
N ALA A 230 -13.76 -0.97 8.92
CA ALA A 230 -14.07 -2.22 9.62
C ALA A 230 -15.59 -2.36 9.89
N ILE A 231 -16.27 -1.26 10.21
CA ILE A 231 -17.74 -1.23 10.35
C ILE A 231 -18.40 -1.45 8.99
N LYS A 232 -17.97 -0.77 7.94
CA LYS A 232 -18.48 -0.92 6.57
C LYS A 232 -18.45 -2.39 6.11
N ASN A 233 -17.34 -3.08 6.39
CA ASN A 233 -17.10 -4.46 5.99
C ASN A 233 -17.81 -5.48 6.91
N ALA A 234 -18.32 -5.06 8.07
CA ALA A 234 -19.07 -5.93 8.96
C ALA A 234 -20.48 -6.27 8.39
N PRO A 235 -20.96 -7.52 8.55
CA PRO A 235 -22.25 -7.94 8.02
C PRO A 235 -23.41 -7.04 8.48
N GLY A 236 -24.19 -6.51 7.52
CA GLY A 236 -25.39 -5.71 7.79
C GLY A 236 -25.14 -4.26 8.22
N CYS A 237 -23.90 -3.80 8.31
CA CYS A 237 -23.56 -2.45 8.80
C CYS A 237 -23.47 -1.37 7.71
N LEU A 238 -23.21 -1.75 6.45
CA LEU A 238 -23.01 -0.80 5.35
C LEU A 238 -24.18 0.17 5.15
N GLU A 239 -25.41 -0.34 5.02
CA GLU A 239 -26.58 0.52 4.78
C GLU A 239 -26.86 1.49 5.96
N PRO A 240 -26.86 1.05 7.23
CA PRO A 240 -26.94 1.95 8.38
C PRO A 240 -25.85 3.03 8.38
N LEU A 241 -24.59 2.65 8.15
CA LEU A 241 -23.46 3.56 8.12
C LEU A 241 -23.62 4.63 7.03
N VAL A 242 -23.96 4.22 5.81
CA VAL A 242 -24.21 5.13 4.68
C VAL A 242 -25.37 6.08 5.00
N SER A 243 -26.47 5.57 5.56
CA SER A 243 -27.64 6.40 5.91
C SER A 243 -27.32 7.49 6.94
N ARG A 244 -26.31 7.27 7.79
CA ARG A 244 -25.83 8.20 8.81
C ARG A 244 -24.87 9.24 8.23
N ILE A 245 -23.91 8.79 7.43
CA ILE A 245 -22.82 9.64 6.92
C ILE A 245 -23.31 10.57 5.81
N LEU A 246 -24.11 10.02 4.88
CA LEU A 246 -24.38 10.66 3.60
C LEU A 246 -25.08 12.02 3.70
N PRO A 247 -26.10 12.25 4.57
CA PRO A 247 -26.75 13.56 4.68
C PRO A 247 -25.79 14.67 5.16
N THR A 248 -24.90 14.34 6.08
CA THR A 248 -23.93 15.28 6.65
C THR A 248 -22.88 15.64 5.60
N ILE A 249 -22.28 14.64 4.96
CA ILE A 249 -21.30 14.86 3.90
C ILE A 249 -21.91 15.64 2.73
N GLY A 250 -23.12 15.30 2.28
CA GLY A 250 -23.79 16.05 1.22
C GLY A 250 -23.95 17.54 1.54
N THR A 251 -24.18 17.87 2.82
CA THR A 251 -24.25 19.26 3.29
C THR A 251 -22.88 19.93 3.34
N ILE A 252 -21.83 19.20 3.72
CA ILE A 252 -20.44 19.69 3.74
C ILE A 252 -20.01 20.05 2.32
N LEU A 253 -20.14 19.10 1.38
CA LEU A 253 -19.67 19.27 0.00
C LEU A 253 -20.45 20.35 -0.77
N SER A 254 -21.78 20.42 -0.57
CA SER A 254 -22.59 21.49 -1.20
C SER A 254 -22.27 22.89 -0.70
N LYS A 255 -21.57 23.00 0.44
CA LYS A 255 -21.13 24.26 1.05
C LYS A 255 -19.62 24.28 1.25
N SER A 256 -18.84 23.68 0.35
CA SER A 256 -17.38 23.52 0.47
C SER A 256 -16.66 24.81 0.87
N LYS A 257 -16.98 25.93 0.22
CA LYS A 257 -16.31 27.24 0.40
C LYS A 257 -16.40 27.86 1.80
N ILE A 258 -17.23 27.32 2.69
CA ILE A 258 -17.40 27.85 4.07
C ILE A 258 -17.02 26.82 5.15
N GLN A 259 -16.50 25.67 4.75
CA GLN A 259 -16.10 24.63 5.70
C GLN A 259 -14.74 24.93 6.31
N PRO A 260 -14.44 24.39 7.51
CA PRO A 260 -13.08 24.39 8.05
C PRO A 260 -12.09 23.67 7.12
N ASP A 261 -10.83 24.09 7.19
CA ASP A 261 -9.72 23.47 6.46
C ASP A 261 -9.65 21.96 6.76
N GLY A 262 -9.40 21.16 5.72
CA GLY A 262 -9.34 19.69 5.80
C GLY A 262 -10.70 18.98 5.81
N LEU A 263 -11.80 19.63 6.22
CA LEU A 263 -13.09 18.95 6.35
C LEU A 263 -13.67 18.47 5.02
N VAL A 264 -13.53 19.25 3.95
CA VAL A 264 -13.99 18.85 2.61
C VAL A 264 -13.17 17.69 2.08
N ALA A 265 -11.83 17.79 2.16
CA ALA A 265 -10.91 16.74 1.72
C ALA A 265 -11.16 15.41 2.46
N GLY A 266 -11.19 15.42 3.80
CA GLY A 266 -11.48 14.21 4.57
C GLY A 266 -12.89 13.67 4.34
N SER A 267 -13.88 14.52 4.07
CA SER A 267 -15.23 14.05 3.71
C SER A 267 -15.24 13.33 2.36
N LEU A 268 -14.40 13.74 1.42
CA LEU A 268 -14.23 13.03 0.14
C LEU A 268 -13.53 11.69 0.35
N ASP A 269 -12.57 11.57 1.27
CA ASP A 269 -11.95 10.29 1.63
C ASP A 269 -12.95 9.32 2.24
N LEU A 270 -13.79 9.80 3.17
CA LEU A 270 -14.87 9.00 3.73
C LEU A 270 -15.83 8.50 2.63
N LEU A 271 -16.15 9.32 1.63
CA LEU A 271 -16.96 8.87 0.50
C LEU A 271 -16.23 7.85 -0.37
N THR A 272 -14.94 8.05 -0.63
CA THR A 272 -14.12 7.11 -1.40
C THR A 272 -14.06 5.75 -0.71
N MET A 273 -13.83 5.73 0.61
CA MET A 273 -13.89 4.53 1.44
C MET A 273 -15.28 3.86 1.34
N ILE A 274 -16.38 4.63 1.43
CA ILE A 274 -17.73 4.08 1.27
C ILE A 274 -17.95 3.47 -0.12
N LEU A 275 -17.42 4.09 -1.18
CA LEU A 275 -17.62 3.67 -2.56
C LEU A 275 -16.80 2.42 -2.94
N LYS A 276 -15.61 2.23 -2.34
CA LYS A 276 -14.74 1.06 -2.59
C LYS A 276 -15.51 -0.24 -2.33
N ASN A 277 -15.62 -1.10 -3.35
CA ASN A 277 -16.35 -2.38 -3.30
C ASN A 277 -17.83 -2.31 -2.84
N ALA A 278 -18.49 -1.17 -3.03
CA ALA A 278 -19.89 -0.99 -2.62
C ALA A 278 -20.91 -1.60 -3.61
N PRO A 279 -22.06 -2.10 -3.13
CA PRO A 279 -23.17 -2.48 -4.00
C PRO A 279 -23.71 -1.29 -4.80
N ALA A 280 -24.21 -1.55 -6.01
CA ALA A 280 -24.73 -0.51 -6.91
C ALA A 280 -25.82 0.39 -6.28
N ALA A 281 -26.62 -0.14 -5.35
CA ALA A 281 -27.62 0.65 -4.63
C ALA A 281 -26.98 1.74 -3.74
N VAL A 282 -25.87 1.42 -3.07
CA VAL A 282 -25.10 2.38 -2.27
C VAL A 282 -24.42 3.39 -3.17
N VAL A 283 -23.74 2.95 -4.23
CA VAL A 283 -23.10 3.84 -5.21
C VAL A 283 -24.12 4.84 -5.77
N LYS A 284 -25.32 4.37 -6.12
CA LYS A 284 -26.40 5.24 -6.60
C LYS A 284 -26.84 6.25 -5.54
N ALA A 285 -27.02 5.85 -4.29
CA ALA A 285 -27.43 6.76 -3.22
C ALA A 285 -26.38 7.88 -3.00
N VAL A 286 -25.09 7.49 -3.00
CA VAL A 286 -23.98 8.43 -2.90
C VAL A 286 -23.92 9.34 -4.13
N PHE A 287 -24.18 8.79 -5.32
CA PHE A 287 -24.23 9.55 -6.57
C PHE A 287 -25.32 10.63 -6.53
N ASP A 288 -26.54 10.25 -6.16
CA ASP A 288 -27.70 11.15 -6.11
C ASP A 288 -27.46 12.34 -5.14
N THR A 289 -26.64 12.14 -4.11
CA THR A 289 -26.40 13.15 -3.06
C THR A 289 -25.15 13.99 -3.29
N CYS A 290 -24.04 13.36 -3.70
CA CYS A 290 -22.71 13.98 -3.63
C CYS A 290 -22.03 14.20 -4.99
N PHE A 291 -22.38 13.45 -6.05
CA PHE A 291 -21.61 13.44 -7.30
C PHE A 291 -21.44 14.83 -7.93
N THR A 292 -22.52 15.62 -7.99
CA THR A 292 -22.46 16.97 -8.58
C THR A 292 -21.55 17.90 -7.77
N SER A 293 -21.60 17.81 -6.44
CA SER A 293 -20.74 18.60 -5.56
C SER A 293 -19.28 18.19 -5.70
N THR A 294 -18.99 16.90 -5.81
CA THR A 294 -17.63 16.39 -6.08
C THR A 294 -17.07 16.94 -7.39
N ILE A 295 -17.86 16.95 -8.47
CA ILE A 295 -17.47 17.59 -9.74
C ILE A 295 -17.19 19.08 -9.55
N GLN A 296 -18.05 19.80 -8.83
CA GLN A 296 -17.86 21.23 -8.58
C GLN A 296 -16.59 21.52 -7.80
N ILE A 297 -16.23 20.68 -6.82
CA ILE A 297 -14.98 20.81 -6.06
C ILE A 297 -13.77 20.69 -6.99
N VAL A 298 -13.74 19.69 -7.87
CA VAL A 298 -12.66 19.58 -8.88
C VAL A 298 -12.58 20.81 -9.78
N LEU A 299 -13.72 21.38 -10.17
CA LEU A 299 -13.77 22.49 -11.12
C LEU A 299 -13.44 23.85 -10.48
N GLU A 300 -13.80 24.05 -9.22
CA GLU A 300 -13.81 25.37 -8.57
C GLU A 300 -12.87 25.52 -7.37
N SER A 301 -12.38 24.42 -6.79
CA SER A 301 -11.45 24.50 -5.66
C SER A 301 -10.06 24.94 -6.11
N ASP A 302 -9.39 25.63 -5.18
CA ASP A 302 -7.98 26.00 -5.25
C ASP A 302 -7.15 25.26 -4.17
N ASP A 303 -7.79 24.40 -3.36
CA ASP A 303 -7.12 23.55 -2.38
C ASP A 303 -6.66 22.24 -3.01
N HIS A 304 -5.39 21.89 -2.81
CA HIS A 304 -4.78 20.73 -3.46
C HIS A 304 -5.35 19.42 -2.92
N GLY A 305 -5.59 19.32 -1.61
CA GLY A 305 -6.15 18.12 -0.99
C GLY A 305 -7.59 17.90 -1.41
N GLU A 306 -8.41 18.95 -1.43
CA GLU A 306 -9.79 18.84 -1.93
C GLU A 306 -9.85 18.34 -3.38
N MET A 307 -8.98 18.86 -4.26
CA MET A 307 -8.95 18.44 -5.66
C MET A 307 -8.45 17.01 -5.84
N GLN A 308 -7.42 16.60 -5.09
CA GLN A 308 -6.88 15.24 -5.10
C GLN A 308 -7.93 14.22 -4.64
N ASN A 309 -8.47 14.42 -3.44
CA ASN A 309 -9.43 13.50 -2.84
C ASN A 309 -10.74 13.49 -3.63
N ALA A 310 -11.14 14.62 -4.25
CA ALA A 310 -12.28 14.63 -5.16
C ALA A 310 -12.00 13.84 -6.45
N THR A 311 -10.77 13.86 -6.95
CA THR A 311 -10.37 13.08 -8.13
C THR A 311 -10.44 11.58 -7.85
N GLU A 312 -9.94 11.14 -6.69
CA GLU A 312 -10.03 9.75 -6.24
C GLU A 312 -11.50 9.33 -6.03
N CYS A 313 -12.30 10.19 -5.38
CA CYS A 313 -13.72 9.97 -5.20
C CYS A 313 -14.45 9.79 -6.55
N LEU A 314 -14.12 10.60 -7.56
CA LEU A 314 -14.65 10.45 -8.93
C LEU A 314 -14.21 9.13 -9.58
N ALA A 315 -12.96 8.70 -9.36
CA ALA A 315 -12.48 7.41 -9.84
C ALA A 315 -13.30 6.26 -9.23
N ALA A 316 -13.58 6.31 -7.93
CA ALA A 316 -14.42 5.34 -7.23
C ALA A 316 -15.88 5.34 -7.73
N PHE A 317 -16.46 6.51 -8.03
CA PHE A 317 -17.78 6.60 -8.67
C PHE A 317 -17.81 5.88 -10.03
N ILE A 318 -16.77 6.05 -10.86
CA ILE A 318 -16.70 5.40 -12.17
C ILE A 318 -16.54 3.89 -12.03
N SER A 319 -15.67 3.43 -11.14
CA SER A 319 -15.45 2.00 -10.87
C SER A 319 -16.74 1.29 -10.41
N GLY A 320 -17.43 1.88 -9.42
CA GLY A 320 -18.64 1.30 -8.84
C GLY A 320 -19.89 1.48 -9.71
N GLY A 321 -20.05 2.64 -10.37
CA GLY A 321 -21.23 2.97 -11.15
C GLY A 321 -21.17 2.54 -12.61
N ARG A 322 -19.96 2.48 -13.20
CA ARG A 322 -19.72 2.07 -14.59
C ARG A 322 -20.68 2.77 -15.58
N GLN A 323 -21.40 2.01 -16.40
CA GLN A 323 -22.37 2.52 -17.37
C GLN A 323 -23.67 3.04 -16.73
N GLU A 324 -23.99 2.62 -15.51
CA GLU A 324 -25.22 3.05 -14.82
C GLU A 324 -25.20 4.54 -14.46
N LEU A 325 -24.02 5.16 -14.36
CA LEU A 325 -23.86 6.60 -14.17
C LEU A 325 -24.63 7.41 -15.23
N PHE A 326 -24.71 6.92 -16.47
CA PHE A 326 -25.45 7.59 -17.55
C PHE A 326 -26.96 7.38 -17.45
N VAL A 327 -27.39 6.28 -16.85
CA VAL A 327 -28.80 6.03 -16.55
C VAL A 327 -29.26 6.98 -15.44
N TRP A 328 -28.41 7.22 -14.43
CA TRP A 328 -28.74 8.05 -13.28
C TRP A 328 -28.66 9.55 -13.57
N GLY A 329 -27.56 10.01 -14.16
CA GLY A 329 -27.33 11.44 -14.40
C GLY A 329 -27.62 11.92 -15.82
N GLY A 330 -27.95 11.03 -16.75
CA GLY A 330 -28.22 11.38 -18.16
C GLY A 330 -27.00 11.89 -18.93
N GLU A 331 -27.25 12.49 -20.11
CA GLU A 331 -26.23 12.92 -21.06
C GLU A 331 -25.23 13.96 -20.52
N SER A 332 -25.62 14.76 -19.51
CA SER A 332 -24.73 15.75 -18.90
C SER A 332 -23.58 15.13 -18.10
N THR A 333 -23.73 13.86 -17.69
CA THR A 333 -22.74 13.16 -16.85
C THR A 333 -21.39 13.02 -17.54
N LEU A 334 -21.39 12.61 -18.81
CA LEU A 334 -20.17 12.52 -19.60
C LEU A 334 -19.48 13.87 -19.69
N LYS A 335 -20.25 14.93 -19.95
CA LYS A 335 -19.72 16.28 -20.04
C LYS A 335 -19.07 16.74 -18.74
N MET A 336 -19.69 16.44 -17.59
CA MET A 336 -19.13 16.76 -16.26
C MET A 336 -17.80 16.04 -16.03
N LEU A 337 -17.75 14.74 -16.29
CA LEU A 337 -16.52 13.93 -16.16
C LEU A 337 -15.40 14.46 -17.08
N LEU A 338 -15.70 14.71 -18.36
CA LEU A 338 -14.71 15.26 -19.28
C LEU A 338 -14.26 16.69 -18.90
N SER A 339 -15.13 17.48 -18.29
CA SER A 339 -14.77 18.82 -17.78
C SER A 339 -13.80 18.69 -16.59
N ALA A 340 -14.03 17.73 -15.69
CA ALA A 340 -13.11 17.42 -14.60
C ALA A 340 -11.74 16.97 -15.13
N ALA A 341 -11.71 16.03 -16.09
CA ALA A 341 -10.48 15.60 -16.75
C ALA A 341 -9.73 16.79 -17.39
N SER A 342 -10.45 17.66 -18.10
CA SER A 342 -9.87 18.85 -18.72
C SER A 342 -9.30 19.85 -17.72
N ARG A 343 -9.92 20.00 -16.55
CA ARG A 343 -9.42 20.87 -15.47
C ARG A 343 -8.17 20.27 -14.86
N LEU A 344 -8.19 18.98 -14.48
CA LEU A 344 -7.08 18.28 -13.84
C LEU A 344 -5.85 18.15 -14.76
N LEU A 345 -6.03 18.13 -16.08
CA LEU A 345 -4.95 18.14 -17.07
C LEU A 345 -4.54 19.54 -17.53
N ASN A 346 -5.09 20.61 -16.95
CA ASN A 346 -4.73 21.97 -17.34
C ASN A 346 -3.24 22.25 -17.01
N PRO A 347 -2.40 22.61 -18.00
CA PRO A 347 -0.98 22.93 -17.77
C PRO A 347 -0.75 24.12 -16.83
N GLU A 348 -1.74 24.99 -16.63
CA GLU A 348 -1.63 26.15 -15.73
C GLU A 348 -1.73 25.78 -14.24
N LEU A 349 -2.26 24.59 -13.91
CA LEU A 349 -2.32 24.12 -12.53
C LEU A 349 -0.98 23.54 -12.08
N GLU A 350 -0.70 23.63 -10.78
CA GLU A 350 0.47 22.98 -10.20
C GLU A 350 0.43 21.46 -10.41
N SER A 351 1.60 20.83 -10.61
CA SER A 351 1.70 19.38 -10.89
C SER A 351 1.09 18.50 -9.80
N SER A 352 1.19 18.93 -8.52
CA SER A 352 0.67 18.21 -7.36
C SER A 352 -0.85 17.97 -7.43
N VAL A 353 -1.63 18.88 -8.00
CA VAL A 353 -3.10 18.73 -8.16
C VAL A 353 -3.47 17.53 -9.03
N SER A 354 -2.60 17.14 -9.96
CA SER A 354 -2.88 16.09 -10.93
C SER A 354 -2.41 14.70 -10.50
N LEU A 355 -1.89 14.52 -9.28
CA LEU A 355 -1.25 13.26 -8.87
C LEU A 355 -2.12 12.03 -9.14
N PHE A 356 -3.42 12.11 -8.83
CA PHE A 356 -4.38 11.00 -9.00
C PHE A 356 -5.15 11.02 -10.33
N VAL A 357 -4.83 11.94 -11.25
CA VAL A 357 -5.56 12.06 -12.53
C VAL A 357 -5.40 10.82 -13.41
N GLY A 358 -4.27 10.11 -13.28
CA GLY A 358 -4.02 8.84 -13.97
C GLY A 358 -5.09 7.81 -13.63
N SER A 359 -5.26 7.48 -12.34
CA SER A 359 -6.28 6.52 -11.89
C SER A 359 -7.68 6.91 -12.36
N TYR A 360 -8.05 8.18 -12.21
CA TYR A 360 -9.35 8.70 -12.68
C TYR A 360 -9.59 8.49 -14.19
N ILE A 361 -8.63 8.84 -15.04
CA ILE A 361 -8.77 8.66 -16.50
C ILE A 361 -8.74 7.18 -16.87
N LEU A 362 -7.97 6.37 -16.16
CA LEU A 362 -7.93 4.93 -16.39
C LEU A 362 -9.31 4.30 -16.15
N GLN A 363 -9.99 4.69 -15.07
CA GLN A 363 -11.36 4.27 -14.80
C GLN A 363 -12.34 4.66 -15.92
N LEU A 364 -12.21 5.87 -16.49
CA LEU A 364 -13.00 6.28 -17.65
C LEU A 364 -12.78 5.36 -18.86
N ILE A 365 -11.51 4.99 -19.14
CA ILE A 365 -11.16 4.12 -20.27
C ILE A 365 -11.68 2.70 -20.04
N LEU A 366 -11.51 2.16 -18.82
CA LEU A 366 -11.88 0.79 -18.50
C LEU A 366 -13.39 0.57 -18.51
N HIS A 367 -14.15 1.46 -17.87
CA HIS A 367 -15.58 1.25 -17.69
C HIS A 367 -16.45 1.96 -18.71
N ILE A 368 -15.92 2.97 -19.43
CA ILE A 368 -16.69 3.81 -20.35
C ILE A 368 -15.99 4.01 -21.72
N PRO A 369 -15.47 2.95 -22.37
CA PRO A 369 -14.70 3.11 -23.61
C PRO A 369 -15.54 3.63 -24.79
N SER A 370 -16.80 3.20 -24.92
CA SER A 370 -17.67 3.55 -26.04
C SER A 370 -18.02 5.03 -26.09
N HIS A 371 -18.37 5.63 -24.95
CA HIS A 371 -18.67 7.06 -24.85
C HIS A 371 -17.41 7.92 -24.86
N LEU A 372 -16.27 7.39 -24.43
CA LEU A 372 -14.99 8.10 -24.46
C LEU A 372 -14.37 8.14 -25.86
N SER A 373 -14.64 7.15 -26.71
CA SER A 373 -14.02 6.99 -28.04
C SER A 373 -13.98 8.28 -28.88
N PRO A 374 -15.06 9.08 -29.01
CA PRO A 374 -15.03 10.32 -29.79
C PRO A 374 -14.13 11.42 -29.21
N HIS A 375 -13.75 11.33 -27.93
CA HIS A 375 -12.99 12.32 -27.17
C HIS A 375 -11.53 11.92 -26.92
N ILE A 376 -11.12 10.73 -27.38
CA ILE A 376 -9.75 10.24 -27.24
C ILE A 376 -8.72 11.22 -27.85
N PRO A 377 -8.92 11.81 -29.05
CA PRO A 377 -7.96 12.77 -29.61
C PRO A 377 -7.71 13.98 -28.71
N GLU A 378 -8.78 14.59 -28.16
CA GLU A 378 -8.67 15.73 -27.25
C GLU A 378 -8.04 15.33 -25.91
N LEU A 379 -8.35 14.14 -25.40
CA LEU A 379 -7.77 13.60 -24.18
C LEU A 379 -6.26 13.40 -24.33
N ILE A 380 -5.80 12.79 -25.43
CA ILE A 380 -4.36 12.61 -25.71
C ILE A 380 -3.68 13.98 -25.80
N ALA A 381 -4.28 14.94 -26.50
CA ALA A 381 -3.73 16.29 -26.61
C ALA A 381 -3.62 17.01 -25.26
N ALA A 382 -4.55 16.75 -24.33
CA ALA A 382 -4.47 17.25 -22.95
C ALA A 382 -3.37 16.55 -22.14
N ILE A 383 -3.29 15.21 -22.22
CA ILE A 383 -2.24 14.41 -21.56
C ILE A 383 -0.85 14.85 -22.00
N VAL A 384 -0.62 14.98 -23.32
CA VAL A 384 0.67 15.41 -23.87
C VAL A 384 1.06 16.79 -23.34
N ARG A 385 0.15 17.76 -23.39
CA ARG A 385 0.41 19.10 -22.83
C ARG A 385 0.74 19.04 -21.35
N ARG A 386 0.02 18.23 -20.58
CA ARG A 386 0.25 18.09 -19.14
C ARG A 386 1.60 17.47 -18.83
N MET A 387 1.96 16.39 -19.53
CA MET A 387 3.28 15.77 -19.42
C MET A 387 4.40 16.75 -19.75
N GLN A 388 4.20 17.64 -20.74
CA GLN A 388 5.22 18.63 -21.14
C GLN A 388 5.47 19.72 -20.09
N THR A 389 4.48 19.98 -19.23
CA THR A 389 4.57 21.01 -18.18
C THR A 389 4.88 20.46 -16.79
N SER A 390 4.88 19.14 -16.61
CA SER A 390 5.14 18.53 -15.31
C SER A 390 6.58 18.10 -15.16
N ASP A 391 7.14 18.33 -13.97
CA ASP A 391 8.45 17.81 -13.56
C ASP A 391 8.33 16.58 -12.64
N ILE A 392 7.11 16.17 -12.27
CA ILE A 392 6.88 15.03 -11.38
C ILE A 392 6.92 13.74 -12.19
N ALA A 393 7.96 12.91 -12.00
CA ALA A 393 8.14 11.65 -12.70
C ALA A 393 6.94 10.70 -12.51
N GLY A 394 6.46 10.54 -11.26
CA GLY A 394 5.30 9.70 -10.96
C GLY A 394 4.03 10.08 -11.73
N LEU A 395 3.78 11.39 -11.92
CA LEU A 395 2.66 11.86 -12.74
C LEU A 395 2.86 11.50 -14.23
N LYS A 396 4.08 11.64 -14.75
CA LYS A 396 4.34 11.24 -16.13
C LYS A 396 4.18 9.73 -16.32
N SER A 397 4.65 8.92 -15.37
CA SER A 397 4.49 7.47 -15.38
C SER A 397 3.02 7.08 -15.35
N SER A 398 2.20 7.68 -14.47
CA SER A 398 0.76 7.40 -14.43
C SER A 398 0.05 7.79 -15.73
N LEU A 399 0.44 8.89 -16.37
CA LEU A 399 -0.07 9.30 -17.69
C LEU A 399 0.41 8.39 -18.83
N VAL A 400 1.61 7.81 -18.74
CA VAL A 400 2.10 6.79 -19.69
C VAL A 400 1.25 5.53 -19.64
N VAL A 401 0.82 5.10 -18.45
CA VAL A 401 -0.10 3.94 -18.29
C VAL A 401 -1.41 4.19 -19.06
N ILE A 402 -1.92 5.42 -19.06
CA ILE A 402 -3.11 5.79 -19.85
C ILE A 402 -2.86 5.60 -21.35
N ILE A 403 -1.72 6.07 -21.85
CA ILE A 403 -1.37 5.89 -23.26
C ILE A 403 -1.20 4.40 -23.60
N ALA A 404 -0.54 3.63 -22.73
CA ALA A 404 -0.40 2.18 -22.89
C ALA A 404 -1.76 1.48 -22.96
N ARG A 405 -2.72 1.88 -22.10
CA ARG A 405 -4.07 1.32 -22.14
C ARG A 405 -4.82 1.69 -23.42
N LEU A 406 -4.62 2.89 -23.96
CA LEU A 406 -5.19 3.29 -25.26
C LEU A 406 -4.59 2.50 -26.44
N VAL A 407 -3.32 2.08 -26.36
CA VAL A 407 -2.72 1.14 -27.32
C VAL A 407 -3.49 -0.18 -27.31
N HIS A 408 -3.73 -0.74 -26.12
CA HIS A 408 -4.50 -1.98 -25.96
C HIS A 408 -5.93 -1.86 -26.47
N LEU A 409 -6.62 -0.76 -26.15
CA LEU A 409 -7.97 -0.48 -26.64
C LEU A 409 -8.02 -0.39 -28.18
N SER A 410 -6.90 -0.03 -28.80
CA SER A 410 -6.78 0.08 -30.26
C SER A 410 -6.43 -1.24 -30.94
N ALA A 411 -6.04 -2.29 -30.20
CA ALA A 411 -5.71 -3.58 -30.78
C ALA A 411 -6.94 -4.24 -31.45
N PRO A 412 -6.80 -4.84 -32.65
CA PRO A 412 -5.57 -5.06 -33.41
C PRO A 412 -5.13 -3.88 -34.31
N ASN A 413 -5.88 -2.77 -34.36
CA ASN A 413 -5.63 -1.62 -35.22
C ASN A 413 -4.63 -0.60 -34.63
N VAL A 414 -3.55 -1.07 -34.01
CA VAL A 414 -2.55 -0.20 -33.34
C VAL A 414 -1.92 0.81 -34.32
N ASP A 415 -1.77 0.48 -35.60
CA ASP A 415 -1.32 1.41 -36.63
C ASP A 415 -2.20 2.67 -36.75
N GLN A 416 -3.53 2.56 -36.56
CA GLN A 416 -4.42 3.72 -36.59
C GLN A 416 -4.19 4.62 -35.39
N PHE A 417 -3.90 4.05 -34.22
CA PHE A 417 -3.54 4.79 -33.03
C PHE A 417 -2.21 5.53 -33.21
N ILE A 418 -1.21 4.89 -33.83
CA ILE A 418 0.04 5.55 -34.19
C ILE A 418 -0.24 6.75 -35.11
N ASN A 419 -1.07 6.57 -36.14
CA ASN A 419 -1.45 7.67 -37.04
C ASN A 419 -2.19 8.82 -36.34
N LEU A 420 -3.02 8.51 -35.33
CA LEU A 420 -3.63 9.52 -34.48
C LEU A 420 -2.58 10.32 -33.70
N LEU A 421 -1.60 9.66 -33.09
CA LEU A 421 -0.50 10.33 -32.36
C LEU A 421 0.37 11.21 -33.27
N LEU A 422 0.49 10.86 -34.55
CA LEU A 422 1.19 11.69 -35.54
C LEU A 422 0.42 12.98 -35.87
N ALA A 423 -0.92 12.95 -35.82
CA ALA A 423 -1.77 14.10 -36.12
C ALA A 423 -1.85 15.12 -34.98
N ILE A 424 -1.49 14.72 -33.74
CA ILE A 424 -1.54 15.58 -32.57
C ILE A 424 -0.17 16.26 -32.36
N PRO A 425 -0.10 17.60 -32.28
CA PRO A 425 1.16 18.32 -32.09
C PRO A 425 1.71 18.20 -30.67
N ALA A 426 3.03 18.23 -30.52
CA ALA A 426 3.73 18.31 -29.24
C ALA A 426 4.83 19.37 -29.30
N GLN A 427 4.91 20.25 -28.30
CA GLN A 427 5.86 21.36 -28.32
C GLN A 427 7.32 20.85 -28.30
N GLY A 428 8.16 21.31 -29.23
CA GLY A 428 9.57 20.90 -29.32
C GLY A 428 9.81 19.55 -30.00
N TYR A 429 8.75 18.85 -30.43
CA TYR A 429 8.82 17.56 -31.11
C TYR A 429 8.07 17.62 -32.46
N GLY A 430 8.36 16.69 -33.36
CA GLY A 430 7.68 16.62 -34.66
C GLY A 430 6.20 16.28 -34.56
N ASN A 431 5.82 15.50 -33.54
CA ASN A 431 4.46 15.04 -33.25
C ASN A 431 4.41 14.46 -31.82
N SER A 432 3.20 14.11 -31.36
CA SER A 432 2.99 13.53 -30.03
C SER A 432 3.59 12.15 -29.87
N LEU A 433 3.62 11.33 -30.93
CA LEU A 433 4.28 10.01 -30.89
C LEU A 433 5.76 10.15 -30.49
N ALA A 434 6.50 11.05 -31.14
CA ALA A 434 7.90 11.29 -30.86
C ALA A 434 8.14 11.75 -29.41
N TYR A 435 7.27 12.63 -28.89
CA TYR A 435 7.35 13.09 -27.51
C TYR A 435 7.07 11.97 -26.51
N ILE A 436 5.91 11.30 -26.64
CA ILE A 436 5.46 10.24 -25.75
C ILE A 436 6.51 9.14 -25.70
N MET A 437 7.02 8.68 -26.85
CA MET A 437 7.98 7.58 -26.89
C MET A 437 9.36 7.97 -26.33
N SER A 438 9.75 9.25 -26.44
CA SER A 438 10.96 9.76 -25.80
C SER A 438 10.85 9.71 -24.28
N GLU A 439 9.74 10.19 -23.71
CA GLU A 439 9.51 10.15 -22.26
C GLU A 439 9.30 8.71 -21.75
N TRP A 440 8.40 7.95 -22.38
CA TRP A 440 8.07 6.58 -21.98
C TRP A 440 9.32 5.69 -21.97
N SER A 441 10.18 5.77 -23.00
CA SER A 441 11.39 4.94 -23.04
C SER A 441 12.40 5.18 -21.90
N GLN A 442 12.32 6.36 -21.25
CA GLN A 442 13.13 6.70 -20.09
C GLN A 442 12.44 6.27 -18.80
N LEU A 443 11.12 6.47 -18.72
CA LEU A 443 10.30 6.16 -17.55
C LEU A 443 10.00 4.66 -17.39
N GLN A 444 10.14 3.83 -18.43
CA GLN A 444 9.73 2.41 -18.37
C GLN A 444 10.35 1.64 -17.19
N GLY A 445 11.62 1.91 -16.86
CA GLY A 445 12.29 1.27 -15.72
C GLY A 445 11.97 1.89 -14.36
N GLU A 446 11.23 3.00 -14.34
CA GLU A 446 10.75 3.68 -13.13
C GLU A 446 9.27 3.37 -12.83
N ILE A 447 8.58 2.62 -13.71
CA ILE A 447 7.19 2.22 -13.49
C ILE A 447 7.15 1.11 -12.45
N GLN A 448 6.42 1.37 -11.36
CA GLN A 448 6.17 0.44 -10.28
C GLN A 448 4.75 -0.13 -10.36
N GLY A 449 4.51 -1.25 -9.69
CA GLY A 449 3.23 -1.98 -9.68
C GLY A 449 3.13 -3.05 -10.77
N ALA A 450 2.79 -4.28 -10.37
CA ALA A 450 2.77 -5.44 -11.27
C ALA A 450 1.80 -5.23 -12.45
N TYR A 451 0.62 -4.67 -12.18
CA TYR A 451 -0.38 -4.37 -13.20
C TYR A 451 0.13 -3.33 -14.22
N GLN A 452 0.72 -2.22 -13.78
CA GLN A 452 1.24 -1.17 -14.67
C GLN A 452 2.42 -1.67 -15.50
N ILE A 453 3.31 -2.47 -14.90
CA ILE A 453 4.42 -3.11 -15.62
C ILE A 453 3.86 -4.02 -16.71
N LYS A 454 2.87 -4.88 -16.41
CA LYS A 454 2.19 -5.71 -17.42
C LYS A 454 1.57 -4.87 -18.53
N VAL A 455 0.77 -3.86 -18.20
CA VAL A 455 0.07 -3.00 -19.17
C VAL A 455 1.04 -2.27 -20.09
N THR A 456 2.07 -1.64 -19.52
CA THR A 456 3.05 -0.84 -20.30
C THR A 456 3.96 -1.72 -21.15
N THR A 457 4.47 -2.82 -20.59
CA THR A 457 5.37 -3.75 -21.30
C THR A 457 4.65 -4.41 -22.47
N THR A 458 3.44 -4.91 -22.26
CA THR A 458 2.64 -5.53 -23.34
C THR A 458 2.23 -4.51 -24.40
N ALA A 459 1.96 -3.25 -24.03
CA ALA A 459 1.70 -2.18 -24.99
C ALA A 459 2.92 -1.85 -25.86
N LEU A 460 4.12 -1.82 -25.28
CA LEU A 460 5.38 -1.67 -26.03
C LEU A 460 5.59 -2.80 -27.04
N ALA A 461 5.29 -4.05 -26.63
CA ALA A 461 5.31 -5.21 -27.51
C ALA A 461 4.29 -5.13 -28.66
N LEU A 462 3.09 -4.60 -28.41
CA LEU A 462 2.11 -4.33 -29.47
C LEU A 462 2.60 -3.25 -30.44
N LEU A 463 3.19 -2.17 -29.93
CA LEU A 463 3.72 -1.07 -30.75
C LEU A 463 4.82 -1.55 -31.69
N ILE A 464 5.84 -2.26 -31.21
CA ILE A 464 6.93 -2.76 -32.07
C ILE A 464 6.42 -3.79 -33.10
N SER A 465 5.39 -4.57 -32.75
CA SER A 465 4.80 -5.57 -33.64
C SER A 465 4.10 -4.97 -34.86
N THR A 466 3.67 -3.71 -34.80
CA THR A 466 3.10 -2.99 -35.98
C THR A 466 4.12 -2.80 -37.09
N ARG A 467 5.41 -2.69 -36.76
CA ARG A 467 6.49 -2.32 -37.68
C ARG A 467 6.21 -1.00 -38.41
N HIS A 468 5.45 -0.10 -37.78
CA HIS A 468 5.07 1.16 -38.40
C HIS A 468 6.32 1.99 -38.74
N PRO A 469 6.48 2.50 -39.99
CA PRO A 469 7.72 3.16 -40.43
C PRO A 469 8.13 4.37 -39.59
N GLU A 470 7.16 5.09 -39.03
CA GLU A 470 7.43 6.25 -38.17
C GLU A 470 8.15 5.89 -36.87
N LEU A 471 8.00 4.66 -36.36
CA LEU A 471 8.75 4.23 -35.17
C LEU A 471 10.26 4.29 -35.45
N SER A 472 10.69 3.89 -36.63
CA SER A 472 12.11 3.90 -37.02
C SER A 472 12.67 5.31 -37.26
N ARG A 473 11.81 6.33 -37.38
CA ARG A 473 12.21 7.74 -37.55
C ARG A 473 12.49 8.46 -36.24
N ILE A 474 12.10 7.87 -35.11
CA ILE A 474 12.26 8.46 -33.78
C ILE A 474 13.58 7.98 -33.17
N GLU A 475 14.37 8.93 -32.69
CA GLU A 475 15.59 8.67 -31.91
C GLU A 475 15.36 8.99 -30.44
N VAL A 476 15.74 8.06 -29.56
CA VAL A 476 15.57 8.18 -28.10
C VAL A 476 16.90 8.00 -27.37
N ASN A 477 16.93 8.33 -26.08
CA ASN A 477 18.10 8.14 -25.24
C ASN A 477 18.35 6.64 -25.01
N GLY A 478 19.55 6.19 -25.37
CA GLY A 478 20.04 4.83 -25.19
C GLY A 478 20.84 4.68 -23.89
N HIS A 479 22.15 4.47 -24.01
CA HIS A 479 23.05 4.31 -22.86
C HIS A 479 23.75 5.62 -22.49
N LEU A 480 24.05 5.75 -21.20
CA LEU A 480 24.88 6.83 -20.69
C LEU A 480 26.34 6.65 -21.11
N VAL A 481 26.89 7.64 -21.81
CA VAL A 481 28.29 7.68 -22.24
C VAL A 481 29.16 8.06 -21.04
N LYS A 482 29.71 7.07 -20.34
CA LYS A 482 30.63 7.28 -19.22
C LYS A 482 31.95 7.86 -19.72
N THR A 483 32.17 9.16 -19.48
CA THR A 483 33.38 9.90 -19.90
C THR A 483 34.52 9.82 -18.88
N SER A 484 34.29 9.32 -17.68
CA SER A 484 35.34 9.14 -16.65
C SER A 484 35.16 7.84 -15.86
N ALA A 485 36.28 7.25 -15.44
CA ALA A 485 36.28 6.06 -14.58
C ALA A 485 36.07 6.46 -13.11
N GLY A 486 35.20 5.73 -12.41
CA GLY A 486 34.86 5.95 -10.99
C GLY A 486 33.47 6.54 -10.78
N ILE A 487 33.14 6.84 -9.52
CA ILE A 487 31.84 7.41 -9.13
C ILE A 487 31.73 8.86 -9.67
N THR A 488 30.70 9.11 -10.46
CA THR A 488 30.31 10.46 -10.90
C THR A 488 29.43 11.09 -9.82
N THR A 489 29.98 12.05 -9.07
CA THR A 489 29.22 12.82 -8.08
C THR A 489 28.39 13.92 -8.76
N ARG A 490 27.33 14.41 -8.11
CA ARG A 490 26.49 15.52 -8.62
C ARG A 490 27.32 16.75 -9.03
N SER A 491 28.41 17.04 -8.30
CA SER A 491 29.35 18.12 -8.62
C SER A 491 30.17 17.87 -9.90
N LYS A 492 30.53 16.62 -10.20
CA LYS A 492 31.20 16.22 -11.46
C LYS A 492 30.22 16.23 -12.63
N ALA A 493 29.00 15.70 -12.45
CA ALA A 493 27.95 15.74 -13.48
C ALA A 493 27.57 17.19 -13.88
N ARG A 494 27.67 18.15 -12.96
CA ARG A 494 27.44 19.58 -13.28
C ARG A 494 28.54 20.20 -14.15
N VAL A 495 29.76 19.67 -14.10
CA VAL A 495 30.92 20.17 -14.87
C VAL A 495 31.07 19.43 -16.20
N THR A 496 30.74 18.14 -16.22
CA THR A 496 30.64 17.29 -17.41
C THR A 496 29.24 16.67 -17.43
N PRO A 497 28.27 17.29 -18.11
CA PRO A 497 26.90 16.79 -18.17
C PRO A 497 26.84 15.40 -18.81
N ASP A 498 25.88 14.62 -18.33
CA ASP A 498 25.59 13.28 -18.79
C ASP A 498 25.22 13.29 -20.28
N ASN A 499 26.04 12.64 -21.10
CA ASN A 499 25.79 12.48 -22.53
C ASN A 499 25.18 11.10 -22.76
N TRP A 500 24.01 11.06 -23.39
CA TRP A 500 23.33 9.83 -23.76
C TRP A 500 23.54 9.53 -25.25
N THR A 501 23.77 8.26 -25.59
CA THR A 501 23.74 7.84 -27.00
C THR A 501 22.31 8.02 -27.54
N LYS A 502 22.17 8.42 -28.81
CA LYS A 502 20.88 8.37 -29.51
C LYS A 502 20.76 7.06 -30.26
N ILE A 503 19.67 6.33 -30.03
CA ILE A 503 19.38 5.06 -30.70
C ILE A 503 17.98 5.08 -31.32
N PRO A 504 17.74 4.30 -32.39
CA PRO A 504 16.40 4.16 -32.95
C PRO A 504 15.40 3.61 -31.93
N LEU A 505 14.18 4.15 -31.92
CA LEU A 505 13.13 3.74 -31.00
C LEU A 505 12.85 2.22 -31.01
N PRO A 506 12.76 1.51 -32.16
CA PRO A 506 12.54 0.07 -32.17
C PRO A 506 13.64 -0.69 -31.41
N SER A 507 14.89 -0.25 -31.51
CA SER A 507 16.01 -0.84 -30.77
C SER A 507 15.87 -0.63 -29.27
N LYS A 508 15.42 0.56 -28.83
CA LYS A 508 15.16 0.84 -27.41
C LYS A 508 13.98 0.02 -26.87
N ILE A 509 12.86 -0.04 -27.61
CA ILE A 509 11.70 -0.86 -27.21
C ILE A 509 12.12 -2.33 -27.07
N PHE A 510 12.82 -2.87 -28.07
CA PHE A 510 13.28 -4.25 -28.05
C PHE A 510 14.20 -4.54 -26.86
N ALA A 511 15.10 -3.61 -26.52
CA ALA A 511 15.96 -3.71 -25.35
C ALA A 511 15.15 -3.72 -24.04
N LEU A 512 14.16 -2.83 -23.89
CA LEU A 512 13.29 -2.78 -22.70
C LEU A 512 12.51 -4.10 -22.52
N LEU A 513 11.94 -4.66 -23.60
CA LEU A 513 11.25 -5.95 -23.55
C LEU A 513 12.20 -7.10 -23.17
N ALA A 514 13.46 -7.03 -23.63
CA ALA A 514 14.47 -8.03 -23.31
C ALA A 514 14.99 -7.90 -21.88
N ASP A 515 15.04 -6.68 -21.32
CA ASP A 515 15.36 -6.43 -19.91
C ASP A 515 14.29 -7.04 -19.02
N THR A 516 13.01 -6.74 -19.25
CA THR A 516 11.91 -7.33 -18.48
C THR A 516 11.89 -8.86 -18.58
N LEU A 517 12.19 -9.42 -19.76
CA LEU A 517 12.31 -10.87 -19.92
C LEU A 517 13.48 -11.44 -19.11
N ALA A 518 14.62 -10.76 -19.05
CA ALA A 518 15.78 -11.18 -18.29
C ALA A 518 15.48 -11.15 -16.78
N GLU A 519 14.84 -10.10 -16.29
CA GLU A 519 14.41 -9.95 -14.89
C GLU A 519 13.47 -11.10 -14.48
N ILE A 520 12.44 -11.40 -15.28
CA ILE A 520 11.52 -12.53 -15.03
C ILE A 520 12.30 -13.86 -14.96
N GLN A 521 13.24 -14.08 -15.87
CA GLN A 521 14.02 -15.33 -15.90
C GLN A 521 15.02 -15.44 -14.75
N GLU A 522 15.55 -14.32 -14.25
CA GLU A 522 16.43 -14.30 -13.08
C GLU A 522 15.65 -14.62 -11.80
N GLN A 523 14.39 -14.17 -11.70
CA GLN A 523 13.51 -14.46 -10.56
C GLN A 523 13.06 -15.93 -10.51
N VAL A 524 12.77 -16.56 -11.66
CA VAL A 524 12.27 -17.95 -11.74
C VAL A 524 13.37 -19.01 -11.53
N GLY A 525 14.66 -18.64 -11.59
CA GLY A 525 15.77 -19.59 -11.47
C GLY A 525 16.00 -20.49 -12.70
N ASP A 526 17.13 -21.20 -12.74
CA ASP A 526 17.57 -22.02 -13.90
C ASP A 526 16.90 -23.42 -13.99
N ASP A 527 15.93 -23.75 -13.12
CA ASP A 527 15.20 -25.03 -13.11
C ASP A 527 14.04 -25.05 -14.12
N ALA A 528 14.37 -24.81 -15.40
CA ALA A 528 13.43 -24.80 -16.51
C ALA A 528 12.84 -26.20 -16.89
N ASP A 529 13.20 -27.26 -16.17
CA ASP A 529 12.81 -28.65 -16.44
C ASP A 529 11.67 -29.18 -15.53
N ASN A 530 11.21 -28.40 -14.53
CA ASN A 530 9.99 -28.69 -13.75
C ASN A 530 8.96 -27.56 -13.96
N ILE A 531 8.33 -27.56 -15.12
CA ILE A 531 7.10 -26.78 -15.35
C ILE A 531 5.95 -27.65 -14.84
N ASP A 532 5.81 -27.78 -13.53
CA ASP A 532 4.51 -28.10 -12.94
C ASP A 532 3.81 -26.78 -12.62
N GLU A 533 2.50 -26.78 -12.90
CA GLU A 533 1.57 -25.66 -12.89
C GLU A 533 1.35 -25.06 -11.48
N GLU A 534 2.37 -24.42 -10.90
CA GLU A 534 2.19 -23.52 -9.77
C GLU A 534 2.74 -22.14 -10.13
N ASP A 535 2.00 -21.13 -9.69
CA ASP A 535 2.00 -19.77 -10.22
C ASP A 535 3.39 -19.18 -10.39
N SER A 536 3.63 -18.56 -11.55
CA SER A 536 4.78 -17.69 -11.73
C SER A 536 4.55 -16.49 -10.82
N ASP A 537 5.16 -16.53 -9.63
CA ASP A 537 5.20 -15.56 -8.54
C ASP A 537 5.51 -14.11 -9.00
N TRP A 538 4.55 -13.53 -9.72
CA TRP A 538 4.26 -12.11 -9.75
C TRP A 538 3.08 -11.79 -8.82
N GLU A 539 2.51 -12.80 -8.16
CA GLU A 539 1.70 -12.62 -6.96
C GLU A 539 2.65 -12.61 -5.76
N GLU A 540 2.66 -11.47 -5.05
CA GLU A 540 3.12 -11.31 -3.68
C GLU A 540 4.40 -12.07 -3.30
N VAL A 541 5.55 -11.38 -3.39
CA VAL A 541 6.50 -11.55 -2.29
C VAL A 541 5.79 -10.99 -1.06
N GLN A 542 5.10 -11.86 -0.31
CA GLN A 542 5.03 -11.64 1.13
C GLN A 542 6.47 -11.49 1.55
N ASN A 543 6.84 -10.26 1.93
CA ASN A 543 8.14 -9.97 2.50
C ASN A 543 8.32 -10.89 3.71
N GLY A 544 8.91 -12.07 3.49
CA GLY A 544 9.72 -12.72 4.49
C GLY A 544 10.91 -11.81 4.70
N ASP A 545 10.85 -11.03 5.79
CA ASP A 545 11.89 -10.18 6.37
C ASP A 545 13.25 -10.18 5.65
N ALA A 546 13.34 -9.41 4.56
CA ALA A 546 14.62 -8.92 4.09
C ALA A 546 14.89 -7.58 4.77
N THR A 547 15.41 -7.65 6.00
CA THR A 547 15.87 -6.48 6.78
C THR A 547 16.78 -5.56 5.94
N PRO A 548 16.43 -4.28 5.69
CA PRO A 548 17.32 -3.34 5.03
C PRO A 548 18.29 -2.74 6.04
N HIS A 549 19.32 -3.50 6.44
CA HIS A 549 20.29 -3.03 7.43
C HIS A 549 21.37 -2.08 6.89
N ASP A 550 21.40 -1.79 5.59
CA ASP A 550 22.47 -0.98 4.98
C ASP A 550 21.90 0.19 4.18
N ILE A 551 21.56 1.32 4.83
CA ILE A 551 21.72 2.73 4.36
C ILE A 551 21.37 3.68 5.53
N VAL A 552 22.08 3.62 6.67
CA VAL A 552 22.06 4.74 7.66
C VAL A 552 23.46 5.08 8.14
N TYR A 553 24.31 5.52 7.20
CA TYR A 553 25.48 6.31 7.55
C TYR A 553 25.54 7.56 6.69
N SER A 554 24.99 8.66 7.20
CA SER A 554 25.64 9.97 7.32
C SER A 554 24.67 11.16 7.19
N ALA A 555 24.30 11.77 8.33
CA ALA A 555 24.04 13.21 8.46
C ALA A 555 23.79 13.57 9.93
N SER A 556 24.83 13.98 10.63
CA SER A 556 24.72 14.61 11.94
C SER A 556 24.23 16.06 11.80
N VAL A 557 23.00 16.33 12.27
CA VAL A 557 22.52 17.69 12.60
C VAL A 557 21.91 17.64 14.01
N PRO A 558 22.24 18.57 14.92
CA PRO A 558 21.68 18.59 16.26
C PRO A 558 20.36 19.37 16.27
N SER A 559 19.26 18.73 16.67
CA SER A 559 18.05 19.43 17.11
C SER A 559 17.34 18.67 18.22
N ASN A 560 16.93 19.41 19.24
CA ASN A 560 16.31 18.92 20.47
C ASN A 560 14.85 18.51 20.23
N ALA A 561 14.65 17.24 19.92
CA ALA A 561 13.48 16.42 20.28
C ALA A 561 13.70 15.10 19.53
N ASN A 562 14.11 14.04 20.23
CA ASN A 562 14.28 12.73 19.62
C ASN A 562 12.91 12.01 19.63
N PRO A 563 12.22 11.84 18.49
CA PRO A 563 11.15 10.86 18.39
C PRO A 563 11.70 9.46 18.68
N SER A 564 10.89 8.59 19.27
CA SER A 564 11.27 7.20 19.58
C SER A 564 11.57 6.42 18.29
N VAL A 565 12.38 5.36 18.39
CA VAL A 565 12.64 4.44 17.28
C VAL A 565 11.34 3.80 16.77
N GLU A 566 10.34 3.60 17.63
CA GLU A 566 8.97 3.23 17.23
C GLU A 566 8.29 4.29 16.35
N HIS A 567 8.53 5.60 16.60
CA HIS A 567 8.01 6.67 15.74
C HIS A 567 8.74 6.72 14.39
N LEU A 568 10.04 6.39 14.36
CA LEU A 568 10.81 6.28 13.11
C LEU A 568 10.45 5.01 12.34
N ASN A 569 10.13 3.91 13.02
CA ASN A 569 9.58 2.69 12.41
C ASN A 569 8.12 2.86 12.00
N ALA A 570 7.33 3.70 12.68
CA ALA A 570 6.00 4.09 12.23
C ALA A 570 6.07 5.06 11.04
N MET A 571 7.07 5.96 11.00
CA MET A 571 7.34 6.76 9.80
C MET A 571 7.88 5.88 8.67
N ALA A 572 8.77 4.92 8.95
CA ALA A 572 9.25 3.95 7.99
C ALA A 572 8.08 3.12 7.49
N LYS A 573 7.22 2.57 8.34
CA LYS A 573 5.95 1.93 7.95
C LYS A 573 5.05 2.86 7.14
N VAL A 574 4.87 4.12 7.47
CA VAL A 574 4.07 5.05 6.62
C VAL A 574 4.72 5.32 5.24
N PHE A 575 6.02 5.03 5.08
CA PHE A 575 6.75 5.17 3.81
C PHE A 575 7.12 3.83 3.13
N ASP A 576 7.13 2.71 3.86
CA ASP A 576 7.50 1.31 3.49
C ASP A 576 6.28 0.37 3.56
N GLU A 577 5.14 0.81 4.10
CA GLU A 577 3.81 0.29 3.77
C GLU A 577 3.49 0.74 2.33
N ASP A 578 4.28 0.21 1.41
CA ASP A 578 3.75 -0.50 0.25
C ASP A 578 3.03 -1.79 0.75
N GLU A 579 2.23 -1.71 1.84
CA GLU A 579 1.16 -2.66 2.05
C GLU A 579 0.17 -2.38 0.92
N ASP A 580 -0.02 -3.42 0.14
CA ASP A 580 -0.67 -3.56 -1.15
C ASP A 580 -2.19 -3.25 -1.12
N ASP A 581 -2.60 -2.26 -0.32
CA ASP A 581 -3.92 -1.61 -0.38
C ASP A 581 -3.96 -0.44 -1.38
N SER A 582 -2.91 -0.34 -2.23
CA SER A 582 -2.88 0.50 -3.42
C SER A 582 -4.17 0.31 -4.24
N TYR A 583 -4.74 1.42 -4.68
CA TYR A 583 -5.85 1.51 -5.65
C TYR A 583 -5.69 0.64 -6.91
N ASP A 584 -4.52 0.03 -7.13
CA ASP A 584 -4.27 -0.96 -8.16
C ASP A 584 -5.12 -2.22 -8.05
N ASP A 585 -5.50 -2.70 -6.87
CA ASP A 585 -6.21 -3.98 -6.74
C ASP A 585 -7.61 -3.94 -7.41
N ASP A 586 -8.38 -2.86 -7.22
CA ASP A 586 -9.68 -2.68 -7.88
C ASP A 586 -9.53 -2.41 -9.40
N LEU A 587 -8.44 -1.75 -9.82
CA LEU A 587 -8.11 -1.50 -11.23
C LEU A 587 -7.71 -2.79 -11.96
N ALA A 588 -6.89 -3.61 -11.30
CA ALA A 588 -6.34 -4.86 -11.81
C ALA A 588 -7.42 -5.94 -11.93
N LYS A 589 -8.36 -6.02 -10.97
CA LYS A 589 -9.51 -6.95 -11.02
C LYS A 589 -10.45 -6.73 -12.21
N ALA A 590 -10.55 -5.50 -12.71
CA ALA A 590 -11.48 -5.15 -13.78
C ALA A 590 -10.92 -5.38 -15.20
N ASP A 591 -9.60 -5.55 -15.34
CA ASP A 591 -8.92 -5.63 -16.63
C ASP A 591 -8.33 -7.02 -16.88
N SER A 592 -8.74 -7.67 -17.97
CA SER A 592 -8.17 -8.94 -18.43
C SER A 592 -6.65 -8.90 -18.65
N LEU A 593 -6.04 -7.72 -18.79
CA LEU A 593 -4.58 -7.60 -18.87
C LEU A 593 -3.87 -8.02 -17.58
N ASN A 594 -4.55 -7.98 -16.43
CA ASN A 594 -3.95 -8.43 -15.18
C ASN A 594 -3.68 -9.95 -15.18
N GLU A 595 -4.56 -10.72 -15.84
CA GLU A 595 -4.45 -12.18 -15.99
C GLU A 595 -3.38 -12.60 -17.03
N VAL A 596 -2.77 -11.65 -17.76
CA VAL A 596 -1.77 -11.97 -18.78
C VAL A 596 -0.48 -12.44 -18.13
N LYS A 597 -0.10 -13.68 -18.43
CA LYS A 597 1.24 -14.22 -18.13
C LYS A 597 2.28 -13.49 -18.97
N LEU A 598 3.02 -12.58 -18.33
CA LEU A 598 3.93 -11.68 -19.03
C LEU A 598 5.05 -12.43 -19.77
N LEU A 599 5.58 -13.51 -19.17
CA LEU A 599 6.59 -14.38 -19.79
C LEU A 599 6.09 -14.99 -21.10
N ASP A 600 4.88 -15.54 -21.11
CA ASP A 600 4.28 -16.16 -22.29
C ASP A 600 4.01 -15.13 -23.39
N PHE A 601 3.50 -13.95 -23.00
CA PHE A 601 3.23 -12.85 -23.92
C PHE A 601 4.51 -12.35 -24.61
N LEU A 602 5.58 -12.15 -23.82
CA LEU A 602 6.88 -11.73 -24.35
C LEU A 602 7.49 -12.81 -25.23
N THR A 603 7.46 -14.07 -24.81
CA THR A 603 7.94 -15.22 -25.59
C THR A 603 7.26 -15.24 -26.96
N ASN A 604 5.92 -15.18 -26.99
CA ASN A 604 5.15 -15.13 -28.23
C ASN A 604 5.51 -13.92 -29.08
N THR A 605 5.74 -12.76 -28.47
CA THR A 605 6.14 -11.54 -29.19
C THR A 605 7.49 -11.72 -29.89
N PHE A 606 8.50 -12.25 -29.19
CA PHE A 606 9.82 -12.48 -29.77
C PHE A 606 9.80 -13.54 -30.88
N VAL A 607 9.09 -14.66 -30.68
CA VAL A 607 8.91 -15.71 -31.70
C VAL A 607 8.21 -15.16 -32.94
N ASN A 608 7.11 -14.41 -32.76
CA ASN A 608 6.38 -13.80 -33.87
C ASN A 608 7.22 -12.81 -34.67
N LEU A 609 8.06 -12.00 -34.00
CA LEU A 609 8.99 -11.09 -34.67
C LEU A 609 10.07 -11.85 -35.45
N TRP A 610 10.62 -12.92 -34.87
CA TRP A 610 11.59 -13.79 -35.52
C TRP A 610 11.04 -14.45 -36.79
N ASP A 611 9.85 -15.04 -36.70
CA ASP A 611 9.22 -15.77 -37.81
C ASP A 611 8.76 -14.84 -38.93
N SER A 612 8.31 -13.65 -38.57
CA SER A 612 7.76 -12.70 -39.54
C SER A 612 8.81 -11.85 -40.27
N ASP A 613 9.88 -11.41 -39.57
CA ASP A 613 10.90 -10.52 -40.12
C ASP A 613 12.26 -10.77 -39.43
N ARG A 614 12.87 -11.89 -39.81
CA ARG A 614 14.17 -12.30 -39.28
C ARG A 614 15.29 -11.27 -39.47
N PRO A 615 15.44 -10.58 -40.63
CA PRO A 615 16.44 -9.53 -40.78
C PRO A 615 16.29 -8.39 -39.79
N LEU A 616 15.05 -7.92 -39.55
CA LEU A 616 14.79 -6.88 -38.54
C LEU A 616 15.14 -7.38 -37.14
N PHE A 617 14.73 -8.61 -36.80
CA PHE A 617 15.03 -9.21 -35.50
C PHE A 617 16.55 -9.30 -35.26
N GLU A 618 17.29 -9.85 -36.22
CA GLU A 618 18.75 -10.00 -36.13
C GLU A 618 19.44 -8.62 -36.00
N TYR A 619 18.93 -7.58 -36.67
CA TYR A 619 19.41 -6.21 -36.49
C TYR A 619 19.15 -5.69 -35.06
N LEU A 620 17.94 -5.87 -34.52
CA LEU A 620 17.60 -5.44 -33.16
C LEU A 620 18.45 -6.14 -32.09
N CYS A 621 18.76 -7.43 -32.27
CA CYS A 621 19.63 -8.20 -31.38
C CYS A 621 21.08 -7.67 -31.29
N GLN A 622 21.56 -6.91 -32.28
CA GLN A 622 22.91 -6.33 -32.24
C GLN A 622 23.04 -5.25 -31.17
N GLY A 623 21.94 -4.56 -30.85
CA GLY A 623 21.90 -3.50 -29.83
C GLY A 623 21.76 -4.01 -28.39
N LEU A 624 21.57 -5.32 -28.19
CA LEU A 624 21.34 -5.89 -26.87
C LEU A 624 22.63 -6.05 -26.04
N THR A 625 22.49 -5.92 -24.72
CA THR A 625 23.49 -6.35 -23.73
C THR A 625 23.60 -7.88 -23.69
N ASN A 626 24.62 -8.40 -22.99
CA ASN A 626 24.78 -9.85 -22.88
C ASN A 626 23.62 -10.53 -22.12
N PRO A 627 23.15 -10.04 -20.95
CA PRO A 627 21.99 -10.60 -20.26
C PRO A 627 20.73 -10.63 -21.13
N GLN A 628 20.38 -9.49 -21.74
CA GLN A 628 19.24 -9.38 -22.67
C GLN A 628 19.32 -10.40 -23.81
N ARG A 629 20.51 -10.53 -24.44
CA ARG A 629 20.71 -11.47 -25.56
C ARG A 629 20.54 -12.91 -25.12
N VAL A 630 21.03 -13.28 -23.94
CA VAL A 630 20.87 -14.63 -23.39
C VAL A 630 19.40 -14.93 -23.12
N ALA A 631 18.67 -13.99 -22.51
CA ALA A 631 17.26 -14.15 -22.21
C ALA A 631 16.40 -14.38 -23.46
N VAL A 632 16.61 -13.56 -24.50
CA VAL A 632 15.94 -13.70 -25.80
C VAL A 632 16.31 -15.02 -26.50
N GLN A 633 17.57 -15.48 -26.38
CA GLN A 633 17.97 -16.77 -26.96
C GLN A 633 17.37 -17.97 -26.24
N LYS A 634 17.15 -17.89 -24.91
CA LYS A 634 16.51 -18.97 -24.14
C LYS A 634 15.09 -19.24 -24.66
N VAL A 635 14.30 -18.18 -24.92
CA VAL A 635 12.91 -18.33 -25.39
C VAL A 635 12.77 -18.76 -26.85
N LEU A 636 13.74 -18.42 -27.71
CA LEU A 636 13.74 -18.88 -29.12
C LEU A 636 14.18 -20.34 -29.30
N ARG A 637 14.71 -20.98 -28.25
CA ARG A 637 15.16 -22.38 -28.28
C ARG A 637 14.11 -23.36 -27.75
N LYS A 638 13.08 -22.87 -27.06
CA LYS A 638 11.86 -23.60 -26.75
C LYS A 638 10.98 -23.62 -28.00
#